data_AF-A0A9D7LZB4-F1
#
_entry.id   AF-A0A9D7LZB4-F1
#
_cell.length_a   1.000
_cell.length_b   1.000
_cell.length_c   1.000
_cell.angle_alpha   90.00
_cell.angle_beta   90.00
_cell.angle_gamma   90.00
#
_symmetry.space_group_name_H-M   'P 1'
#
loop_
_entity.id
_entity.type
_entity.pdbx_description
1 polymer ?
#
loop_
_entity_poly.entity_id
_entity_poly.type
_entity_poly.pdbx_seq_one_letter_code
_entity_poly.pdbx_strand_id
1 'polypeptide(L)'
;MVTISGNNFGAGPYGGTRALEFRDANNGGAGFIPTPANHIISWTNTSIQAWIPTQAGSGNIRVTNDLNEATISGATITINYNETNVNAGGVYYQPDLVNDNGTSGYTWQYNNVFNANAAAVASFERALQTWRCGTFVNFNKAGTTATACQALDGANIVTFDGSCALPAGVLGVSYSYYSACAAGVWYVTENDLKFRTNGTGGINWNYGPAPTAGGLFDFESVALHELGHSHQLGHTITPVTVMNYAVGPNTDRRTLTPISETAGGNDIMTRSIVNNACGPSAMVALNVSNCSIAAPVANFSGTPTSGCNSVTVTFTDLSIGSPTTWTWAFPGGAPAAFVGQNPPPVTYAIPGNYTVTLTVTNASGTDAETKTNYIVVNNCPPPVADFSASPLSVCAGQPVFFNDLSTNSPTSWTWTFPGGAPASSALQNPSVTYAAAGSYAVTLTATNAYGGNTITKTAYITVVNCPLPPVANFSATPTTLCAGGTVNFTDLSSNSPNSWQWFFPGGTPASSILQNPAVVYATSGTYPVTLIVTNISGTNTLTIPGYITVNVCSAPVANFAGWPTTVCAGSPVTYADLSTNTPTSWIWSFPGGTPALSAAQNPVINYNVAGNYNVTLQATNGFGNNTMTKNLYISVVACPAFGSGLIVNDGSLIQVETGALVTIQGGFVNRDNGANIGRIDNWGDINLSGDWTNNSGGNAFINSSPGTTDFNGAAQSILGSTTTNFYNLTLSGSGVKTLGVNTVTQGVLNLNDRELATGAYWMHVTNPSNTAIMRSGVLNSTPVQGFVSSTGVGRLRWNTNSTNTYIFPVGSSINGGRFRPVALRPSNASANTYAIRFVNNNPTLDGFDVLLKDANLGAINPLWYQKINSISGSTNPDISLYFDNVQDGIAPLPNLLMAQWAYNAPPVQWRSISGVAIAGAASPVLSSVTKSAWISFNTENFDLAPQSIPLPVELISFTGKCDSKSIFLEWVTASELNNDFFVLEKSFDGINFSEVTRIKGAGTVSTTTAYKFHDHDLKDESRWYYRLKQFDFNGESAESKIISINCNESGKNDVSINLYPNPVHDALNLVINQDFSGKAVVTIVNVLGQTVFSREYQVAAGIQQIELNINYLAPALYHIVIESGNYKKTEKIIRQD
;
A
#
# COMPACT_ATOMS: atom_id res chain seq x y z
N MET A 1 15.65 28.78 -66.07
CA MET A 1 14.49 28.70 -66.98
C MET A 1 13.42 27.82 -66.37
N VAL A 2 12.14 28.18 -66.49
CA VAL A 2 10.98 27.36 -66.13
C VAL A 2 10.11 27.11 -67.37
N THR A 3 9.45 25.96 -67.44
CA THR A 3 8.39 25.65 -68.42
C THR A 3 7.07 25.51 -67.69
N ILE A 4 6.05 26.22 -68.18
CA ILE A 4 4.71 26.31 -67.61
C ILE A 4 3.75 25.71 -68.62
N SER A 5 3.03 24.65 -68.25
CA SER A 5 2.10 23.96 -69.13
C SER A 5 0.64 24.21 -68.71
N GLY A 6 -0.25 24.32 -69.69
CA GLY A 6 -1.66 24.57 -69.46
C GLY A 6 -2.45 24.58 -70.77
N ASN A 7 -3.56 25.32 -70.80
CA ASN A 7 -4.38 25.57 -71.99
C ASN A 7 -4.89 27.03 -71.95
N ASN A 8 -5.29 27.57 -73.10
CA ASN A 8 -5.88 28.90 -73.26
C ASN A 8 -4.96 30.07 -72.82
N PHE A 9 -3.65 29.92 -72.96
CA PHE A 9 -2.70 31.02 -72.76
C PHE A 9 -2.69 32.05 -73.91
N GLY A 10 -3.36 31.76 -75.03
CA GLY A 10 -3.34 32.58 -76.23
C GLY A 10 -2.18 32.21 -77.17
N ALA A 11 -2.41 32.28 -78.49
CA ALA A 11 -1.41 31.94 -79.50
C ALA A 11 -0.89 33.21 -80.19
N GLY A 12 0.43 33.42 -80.13
CA GLY A 12 1.10 34.54 -80.79
C GLY A 12 2.35 35.01 -80.06
N PRO A 13 3.09 35.99 -80.60
CA PRO A 13 4.22 36.61 -79.90
C PRO A 13 3.75 37.29 -78.60
N TYR A 14 4.61 37.29 -77.59
CA TYR A 14 4.36 37.94 -76.31
C TYR A 14 4.11 39.45 -76.48
N GLY A 15 3.08 39.96 -75.80
CA GLY A 15 2.62 41.35 -75.90
C GLY A 15 1.10 41.49 -75.80
N GLY A 16 0.62 42.72 -75.66
CA GLY A 16 -0.79 43.04 -75.40
C GLY A 16 -1.15 42.87 -73.92
N THR A 17 -2.28 42.20 -73.67
CA THR A 17 -2.82 41.85 -72.34
C THR A 17 -2.13 40.64 -71.68
N ARG A 18 -1.27 39.93 -72.42
CA ARG A 18 -0.59 38.71 -71.95
C ARG A 18 0.44 39.05 -70.86
N ALA A 19 0.36 38.39 -69.71
CA ALA A 19 1.30 38.57 -68.59
C ALA A 19 1.61 37.25 -67.89
N LEU A 20 2.88 37.04 -67.51
CA LEU A 20 3.32 35.98 -66.61
C LEU A 20 3.88 36.64 -65.35
N GLU A 21 3.42 36.21 -64.19
CA GLU A 21 3.76 36.86 -62.92
C GLU A 21 4.06 35.84 -61.83
N PHE A 22 5.07 36.13 -61.01
CA PHE A 22 5.54 35.27 -59.90
C PHE A 22 5.20 35.92 -58.56
N ARG A 23 5.20 35.15 -57.46
CA ARG A 23 5.05 35.74 -56.12
C ARG A 23 6.19 36.72 -55.84
N ASP A 24 5.85 37.84 -55.21
CA ASP A 24 6.82 38.85 -54.81
C ASP A 24 7.53 38.45 -53.51
N ALA A 25 8.84 38.19 -53.56
CA ALA A 25 9.59 37.83 -52.37
C ALA A 25 9.69 38.97 -51.35
N ASN A 26 9.68 40.24 -51.79
CA ASN A 26 9.88 41.41 -50.93
C ASN A 26 8.70 41.69 -49.99
N ASN A 27 7.54 41.10 -50.23
CA ASN A 27 6.36 41.19 -49.36
C ASN A 27 5.84 39.82 -48.87
N GLY A 28 6.72 38.81 -48.83
CA GLY A 28 6.36 37.47 -48.35
C GLY A 28 5.37 36.72 -49.25
N GLY A 29 5.28 37.09 -50.53
CA GLY A 29 4.36 36.50 -51.51
C GLY A 29 2.93 37.03 -51.45
N ALA A 30 2.66 38.12 -50.72
CA ALA A 30 1.35 38.76 -50.72
C ALA A 30 0.98 39.27 -52.13
N GLY A 31 1.94 39.83 -52.85
CA GLY A 31 1.80 40.34 -54.21
C GLY A 31 2.29 39.38 -55.31
N PHE A 32 2.16 39.86 -56.55
CA PHE A 32 2.76 39.27 -57.74
C PHE A 32 3.64 40.31 -58.45
N ILE A 33 4.79 39.90 -58.99
CA ILE A 33 5.65 40.71 -59.86
C ILE A 33 5.59 40.23 -61.32
N PRO A 34 5.59 41.14 -62.31
CA PRO A 34 5.57 40.77 -63.72
C PRO A 34 6.93 40.26 -64.20
N THR A 35 6.89 39.29 -65.11
CA THR A 35 8.06 38.80 -65.83
C THR A 35 8.42 39.78 -66.95
N PRO A 36 9.67 40.27 -67.03
CA PRO A 36 10.13 41.14 -68.11
C PRO A 36 9.91 40.50 -69.50
N ALA A 37 9.61 41.32 -70.51
CA ALA A 37 9.30 40.83 -71.86
C ALA A 37 10.46 40.01 -72.48
N ASN A 38 11.70 40.41 -72.21
CA ASN A 38 12.92 39.72 -72.62
C ASN A 38 13.24 38.47 -71.80
N HIS A 39 12.53 38.21 -70.69
CA HIS A 39 12.62 36.95 -69.95
C HIS A 39 11.66 35.88 -70.50
N ILE A 40 10.68 36.26 -71.33
CA ILE A 40 9.81 35.30 -72.02
C ILE A 40 10.55 34.73 -73.23
N ILE A 41 10.85 33.43 -73.19
CA ILE A 41 11.59 32.69 -74.23
C ILE A 41 10.63 32.24 -75.33
N SER A 42 9.47 31.71 -74.95
CA SER A 42 8.43 31.28 -75.88
C SER A 42 7.05 31.37 -75.22
N TRP A 43 6.04 31.78 -75.98
CA TRP A 43 4.64 31.79 -75.56
C TRP A 43 3.78 31.06 -76.59
N THR A 44 3.08 30.02 -76.16
CA THR A 44 2.14 29.25 -76.98
C THR A 44 0.87 28.99 -76.17
N ASN A 45 -0.23 28.60 -76.83
CA ASN A 45 -1.52 28.41 -76.15
C ASN A 45 -1.49 27.35 -75.02
N THR A 46 -0.51 26.45 -75.02
CA THR A 46 -0.38 25.34 -74.06
C THR A 46 0.92 25.31 -73.28
N SER A 47 1.91 26.13 -73.65
CA SER A 47 3.22 26.17 -73.00
C SER A 47 3.84 27.56 -73.03
N ILE A 48 4.33 28.02 -71.88
CA ILE A 48 5.15 29.24 -71.72
C ILE A 48 6.52 28.82 -71.19
N GLN A 49 7.60 29.31 -71.80
CA GLN A 49 8.96 29.17 -71.27
C GLN A 49 9.50 30.54 -70.92
N ALA A 50 10.07 30.66 -69.72
CA ALA A 50 10.57 31.93 -69.22
C ALA A 50 11.79 31.78 -68.30
N TRP A 51 12.56 32.85 -68.17
CA TRP A 51 13.46 33.07 -67.06
C TRP A 51 12.68 33.62 -65.87
N ILE A 52 13.00 33.12 -64.68
CA ILE A 52 12.40 33.61 -63.43
C ILE A 52 12.94 35.03 -63.19
N PRO A 53 12.09 36.05 -62.95
CA PRO A 53 12.56 37.39 -62.67
C PRO A 53 13.27 37.49 -61.31
N THR A 54 14.21 38.41 -61.19
CA THR A 54 14.75 38.81 -59.86
C THR A 54 13.59 39.27 -58.96
N GLN A 55 13.74 39.10 -57.64
CA GLN A 55 12.67 39.31 -56.63
C GLN A 55 11.51 38.30 -56.66
N ALA A 56 11.48 37.31 -57.57
CA ALA A 56 10.50 36.23 -57.51
C ALA A 56 10.73 35.30 -56.31
N GLY A 57 9.65 34.94 -55.61
CA GLY A 57 9.65 33.97 -54.52
C GLY A 57 8.79 32.74 -54.80
N SER A 58 8.96 31.72 -53.97
CA SER A 58 8.19 30.46 -54.03
C SER A 58 6.68 30.68 -53.91
N GLY A 59 5.89 29.92 -54.67
CA GLY A 59 4.44 29.95 -54.61
C GLY A 59 3.77 29.73 -55.97
N ASN A 60 2.46 29.98 -56.06
CA ASN A 60 1.73 29.88 -57.33
C ASN A 60 2.12 31.04 -58.26
N ILE A 61 2.11 30.79 -59.56
CA ILE A 61 2.28 31.81 -60.60
C ILE A 61 0.92 32.28 -61.12
N ARG A 62 0.84 33.50 -61.66
CA ARG A 62 -0.34 34.04 -62.34
C ARG A 62 -0.04 34.20 -63.82
N VAL A 63 -0.95 33.72 -64.67
CA VAL A 63 -0.89 33.87 -66.13
C VAL A 63 -2.16 34.58 -66.59
N THR A 64 -1.97 35.70 -67.29
CA THR A 64 -3.05 36.44 -67.97
C THR A 64 -2.95 36.17 -69.47
N ASN A 65 -4.04 35.75 -70.10
CA ASN A 65 -4.10 35.46 -71.53
C ASN A 65 -4.39 36.71 -72.39
N ASP A 66 -4.52 36.53 -73.71
CA ASP A 66 -4.87 37.61 -74.65
C ASP A 66 -6.30 38.14 -74.52
N LEU A 67 -7.20 37.40 -73.88
CA LEU A 67 -8.55 37.85 -73.52
C LEU A 67 -8.57 38.64 -72.18
N ASN A 68 -7.41 38.89 -71.57
CA ASN A 68 -7.25 39.54 -70.27
C ASN A 68 -7.85 38.72 -69.09
N GLU A 69 -7.94 37.40 -69.24
CA GLU A 69 -8.38 36.47 -68.21
C GLU A 69 -7.16 35.97 -67.43
N ALA A 70 -7.16 36.14 -66.10
CA ALA A 70 -6.06 35.75 -65.24
C ALA A 70 -6.34 34.42 -64.51
N THR A 71 -5.43 33.46 -64.63
CA THR A 71 -5.48 32.17 -63.91
C THR A 71 -4.25 32.03 -63.01
N ILE A 72 -4.45 31.51 -61.80
CA ILE A 72 -3.38 31.15 -60.86
C ILE A 72 -3.11 29.65 -60.96
N SER A 73 -1.84 29.23 -61.00
CA SER A 73 -1.46 27.82 -61.10
C SER A 73 -1.89 27.02 -59.88
N GLY A 74 -2.43 25.81 -60.08
CA GLY A 74 -2.74 24.90 -58.96
C GLY A 74 -1.50 24.36 -58.25
N ALA A 75 -0.39 24.18 -58.98
CA ALA A 75 0.92 23.86 -58.41
C ALA A 75 1.70 25.15 -58.05
N THR A 76 2.58 25.04 -57.06
CA THR A 76 3.56 26.08 -56.70
C THR A 76 4.90 25.82 -57.38
N ILE A 77 5.65 26.88 -57.67
CA ILE A 77 7.08 26.80 -57.96
C ILE A 77 7.87 26.97 -56.66
N THR A 78 8.94 26.18 -56.49
CA THR A 78 9.93 26.38 -55.43
C THR A 78 11.11 27.16 -55.99
N ILE A 79 11.38 28.32 -55.42
CA ILE A 79 12.56 29.14 -55.67
C ILE A 79 13.43 29.03 -54.41
N ASN A 80 14.54 28.30 -54.53
CA ASN A 80 15.42 27.97 -53.42
C ASN A 80 16.20 29.19 -52.92
N TYR A 81 16.72 29.99 -53.84
CA TYR A 81 17.40 31.27 -53.60
C TYR A 81 17.05 32.26 -54.72
N ASN A 82 17.27 33.54 -54.48
CA ASN A 82 17.11 34.61 -55.47
C ASN A 82 18.45 35.34 -55.63
N GLU A 83 18.78 35.80 -56.83
CA GLU A 83 19.95 36.65 -57.07
C GLU A 83 19.53 38.08 -57.46
N THR A 84 20.23 39.05 -56.88
CA THR A 84 20.10 40.47 -57.20
C THR A 84 20.78 40.73 -58.54
N ASN A 85 19.99 41.17 -59.53
CA ASN A 85 20.47 41.44 -60.89
C ASN A 85 20.42 42.95 -61.19
N VAL A 86 21.43 43.46 -61.89
CA VAL A 86 21.45 44.84 -62.36
C VAL A 86 20.59 44.98 -63.61
N ASN A 87 19.61 45.89 -63.59
CA ASN A 87 18.81 46.23 -64.77
C ASN A 87 19.39 47.48 -65.46
N ALA A 88 19.94 47.32 -66.66
CA ALA A 88 20.41 48.41 -67.48
C ALA A 88 19.72 48.37 -68.85
N GLY A 89 18.91 49.40 -69.14
CA GLY A 89 18.18 49.52 -70.40
C GLY A 89 17.12 48.43 -70.63
N GLY A 90 16.65 47.76 -69.57
CA GLY A 90 15.71 46.63 -69.65
C GLY A 90 16.39 45.26 -69.76
N VAL A 91 17.71 45.19 -69.84
CA VAL A 91 18.49 43.94 -69.80
C VAL A 91 18.99 43.71 -68.37
N TYR A 92 18.85 42.47 -67.89
CA TYR A 92 19.27 42.05 -66.56
C TYR A 92 20.63 41.35 -66.63
N TYR A 93 21.55 41.74 -65.75
CA TYR A 93 22.90 41.21 -65.67
C TYR A 93 23.16 40.69 -64.24
N GLN A 94 23.74 39.50 -64.14
CA GLN A 94 24.27 38.96 -62.89
C GLN A 94 25.59 39.68 -62.59
N PRO A 95 25.74 40.38 -61.46
CA PRO A 95 27.01 40.98 -61.09
C PRO A 95 27.98 39.92 -60.52
N ASP A 96 29.27 40.13 -60.78
CA ASP A 96 30.37 39.41 -60.12
C ASP A 96 30.79 40.11 -58.82
N LEU A 97 31.24 39.31 -57.84
CA LEU A 97 32.08 39.79 -56.73
C LEU A 97 33.56 39.78 -57.15
N VAL A 98 34.33 40.75 -56.69
CA VAL A 98 35.69 41.01 -57.20
C VAL A 98 36.72 41.19 -56.08
N ASN A 99 38.00 41.21 -56.44
CA ASN A 99 39.08 41.67 -55.57
C ASN A 99 39.11 43.21 -55.55
N ASP A 100 38.19 43.79 -54.79
CA ASP A 100 38.08 45.23 -54.54
C ASP A 100 39.22 45.75 -53.65
N ASN A 101 39.46 45.07 -52.52
CA ASN A 101 40.37 45.51 -51.47
C ASN A 101 41.88 45.31 -51.76
N GLY A 102 42.25 44.82 -52.95
CA GLY A 102 43.63 44.46 -53.32
C GLY A 102 44.24 43.29 -52.55
N THR A 103 43.51 42.71 -51.59
CA THR A 103 43.91 41.56 -50.74
C THR A 103 43.02 40.33 -50.99
N SER A 104 42.40 40.28 -52.17
CA SER A 104 41.65 39.17 -52.77
C SER A 104 40.15 39.10 -52.50
N GLY A 105 39.52 40.19 -52.04
CA GLY A 105 38.06 40.25 -51.79
C GLY A 105 37.55 41.64 -51.41
N TYR A 106 36.68 41.74 -50.40
CA TYR A 106 36.21 43.01 -49.81
C TYR A 106 36.68 43.15 -48.36
N THR A 107 36.81 44.39 -47.87
CA THR A 107 37.19 44.69 -46.49
C THR A 107 36.18 45.63 -45.85
N TRP A 108 35.45 45.11 -44.86
CA TRP A 108 34.55 45.88 -44.02
C TRP A 108 35.31 46.80 -43.06
N GLN A 109 34.92 48.08 -43.06
CA GLN A 109 35.40 49.09 -42.10
C GLN A 109 34.26 49.49 -41.16
N TYR A 110 34.51 49.50 -39.85
CA TYR A 110 33.47 49.86 -38.89
C TYR A 110 33.42 51.39 -38.69
N ASN A 111 32.23 51.98 -38.81
CA ASN A 111 32.04 53.38 -38.42
C ASN A 111 32.37 53.57 -36.92
N ASN A 112 32.96 54.70 -36.55
CA ASN A 112 33.35 55.01 -35.15
C ASN A 112 32.23 54.76 -34.11
N VAL A 113 30.96 55.04 -34.43
CA VAL A 113 29.81 54.81 -33.53
C VAL A 113 29.46 53.32 -33.44
N PHE A 114 29.56 52.59 -34.56
CA PHE A 114 29.37 51.14 -34.58
C PHE A 114 30.47 50.43 -33.80
N ASN A 115 31.73 50.78 -34.07
CA ASN A 115 32.92 50.24 -33.43
C ASN A 115 32.96 50.47 -31.91
N ALA A 116 32.38 51.56 -31.41
CA ALA A 116 32.27 51.83 -29.98
C ALA A 116 31.30 50.86 -29.26
N ASN A 117 30.41 50.16 -29.97
CA ASN A 117 29.51 49.16 -29.41
C ASN A 117 30.12 47.75 -29.56
N ALA A 118 30.94 47.35 -28.59
CA ALA A 118 31.62 46.05 -28.58
C ALA A 118 30.66 44.85 -28.71
N ALA A 119 29.42 44.94 -28.21
CA ALA A 119 28.43 43.88 -28.34
C ALA A 119 27.90 43.77 -29.78
N ALA A 120 27.63 44.89 -30.44
CA ALA A 120 27.25 44.91 -31.86
C ALA A 120 28.38 44.42 -32.77
N VAL A 121 29.61 44.85 -32.53
CA VAL A 121 30.81 44.35 -33.24
C VAL A 121 30.94 42.85 -33.08
N ALA A 122 30.89 42.32 -31.84
CA ALA A 122 30.99 40.89 -31.60
C ALA A 122 29.82 40.09 -32.22
N SER A 123 28.65 40.71 -32.40
CA SER A 123 27.49 40.09 -33.05
C SER A 123 27.62 40.07 -34.57
N PHE A 124 28.02 41.19 -35.18
CA PHE A 124 28.35 41.27 -36.60
C PHE A 124 29.48 40.31 -37.00
N GLU A 125 30.50 40.17 -36.15
CA GLU A 125 31.63 39.27 -36.42
C GLU A 125 31.22 37.79 -36.44
N ARG A 126 30.26 37.37 -35.61
CA ARG A 126 29.71 36.00 -35.69
C ARG A 126 28.92 35.77 -36.98
N ALA A 127 28.14 36.77 -37.42
CA ALA A 127 27.46 36.72 -38.73
C ALA A 127 28.46 36.67 -39.90
N LEU A 128 29.51 37.49 -39.85
CA LEU A 128 30.59 37.52 -40.84
C LEU A 128 31.34 36.18 -40.91
N GLN A 129 31.68 35.57 -39.77
CA GLN A 129 32.29 34.24 -39.71
C GLN A 129 31.39 33.17 -40.32
N THR A 130 30.09 33.21 -40.01
CA THR A 130 29.10 32.26 -40.55
C THR A 130 29.03 32.32 -42.07
N TRP A 131 29.02 33.53 -42.68
CA TRP A 131 29.11 33.65 -44.15
C TRP A 131 30.45 33.17 -44.71
N ARG A 132 31.58 33.64 -44.17
CA ARG A 132 32.92 33.26 -44.64
C ARG A 132 33.14 31.74 -44.65
N CYS A 133 32.74 31.04 -43.59
CA CYS A 133 32.92 29.59 -43.51
C CYS A 133 31.81 28.79 -44.21
N GLY A 134 30.65 29.39 -44.47
CA GLY A 134 29.53 28.72 -45.14
C GLY A 134 29.51 28.81 -46.67
N THR A 135 30.20 29.79 -47.27
CA THR A 135 30.31 29.97 -48.74
C THR A 135 31.72 30.25 -49.24
N PHE A 136 32.70 30.38 -48.34
CA PHE A 136 34.07 30.78 -48.68
C PHE A 136 34.20 32.16 -49.34
N VAL A 137 33.20 33.03 -49.21
CA VAL A 137 33.28 34.43 -49.66
C VAL A 137 34.35 35.20 -48.90
N ASN A 138 35.19 35.94 -49.62
CA ASN A 138 36.33 36.66 -49.05
C ASN A 138 35.93 38.05 -48.54
N PHE A 139 35.11 38.05 -47.50
CA PHE A 139 34.74 39.24 -46.73
C PHE A 139 35.65 39.36 -45.50
N ASN A 140 36.62 40.27 -45.55
CA ASN A 140 37.52 40.59 -44.44
C ASN A 140 37.04 41.78 -43.62
N LYS A 141 37.66 42.03 -42.47
CA LYS A 141 37.49 43.22 -41.64
C LYS A 141 38.84 43.89 -41.43
N ALA A 142 38.94 45.21 -41.54
CA ALA A 142 40.11 45.97 -41.12
C ALA A 142 39.79 47.46 -40.95
N GLY A 143 40.32 48.06 -39.89
CA GLY A 143 40.24 49.51 -39.67
C GLY A 143 38.86 50.03 -39.26
N THR A 144 38.78 51.36 -39.15
CA THR A 144 37.60 52.11 -38.74
C THR A 144 37.46 53.37 -39.61
N THR A 145 36.23 53.78 -39.90
CA THR A 145 35.93 54.97 -40.72
C THR A 145 35.12 56.02 -39.95
N ALA A 146 35.22 57.27 -40.39
CA ALA A 146 34.35 58.36 -39.96
C ALA A 146 33.08 58.49 -40.84
N THR A 147 33.01 57.82 -42.00
CA THR A 147 31.84 57.85 -42.89
C THR A 147 30.60 57.31 -42.15
N ALA A 148 29.58 58.15 -41.99
CA ALA A 148 28.39 57.89 -41.16
C ALA A 148 27.14 57.49 -41.96
N CYS A 149 27.16 57.68 -43.27
CA CYS A 149 26.04 57.42 -44.18
C CYS A 149 26.57 56.72 -45.43
N GLN A 150 25.76 55.84 -46.01
CA GLN A 150 26.10 55.10 -47.21
C GLN A 150 26.38 56.05 -48.40
N ALA A 151 27.46 55.79 -49.13
CA ALA A 151 27.91 56.57 -50.27
C ALA A 151 28.80 55.71 -51.18
N LEU A 152 28.94 56.09 -52.45
CA LEU A 152 29.98 55.54 -53.32
C LEU A 152 31.29 56.30 -53.00
N ASP A 153 32.00 55.90 -51.94
CA ASP A 153 33.22 56.56 -51.45
C ASP A 153 34.51 55.70 -51.54
N GLY A 154 34.36 54.43 -51.92
CA GLY A 154 35.43 53.45 -52.07
C GLY A 154 35.76 52.68 -50.78
N ALA A 155 34.86 52.67 -49.79
CA ALA A 155 35.04 51.94 -48.55
C ALA A 155 33.77 51.16 -48.16
N ASN A 156 33.86 49.84 -48.13
CA ASN A 156 32.75 49.00 -47.67
C ASN A 156 32.49 49.23 -46.16
N ILE A 157 31.47 50.02 -45.78
CA ILE A 157 31.26 50.40 -44.36
C ILE A 157 30.24 49.54 -43.61
N VAL A 158 30.38 49.50 -42.28
CA VAL A 158 29.35 49.01 -41.35
C VAL A 158 29.00 50.11 -40.37
N THR A 159 27.73 50.56 -40.36
CA THR A 159 27.28 51.70 -39.55
C THR A 159 25.89 51.49 -38.92
N PHE A 160 25.58 52.30 -37.90
CA PHE A 160 24.21 52.49 -37.43
C PHE A 160 23.54 53.65 -38.18
N ASP A 161 22.21 53.63 -38.26
CA ASP A 161 21.45 54.55 -39.11
C ASP A 161 21.49 56.02 -38.69
N GLY A 162 21.70 56.33 -37.41
CA GLY A 162 22.19 57.63 -36.94
C GLY A 162 21.56 58.87 -37.59
N SER A 163 22.38 59.66 -38.29
CA SER A 163 21.95 60.87 -39.03
C SER A 163 21.30 60.60 -40.40
N CYS A 164 21.30 59.34 -40.86
CA CYS A 164 20.76 58.88 -42.15
C CYS A 164 19.77 57.73 -41.95
N ALA A 165 18.78 58.01 -41.07
CA ALA A 165 17.83 57.07 -40.49
C ALA A 165 17.13 56.16 -41.53
N LEU A 166 16.91 54.90 -41.13
CA LEU A 166 16.20 53.91 -41.95
C LEU A 166 14.67 54.09 -41.88
N PRO A 167 13.92 53.79 -42.96
CA PRO A 167 12.45 53.83 -42.96
C PRO A 167 11.83 52.95 -41.86
N ALA A 168 10.69 53.36 -41.31
CA ALA A 168 10.01 52.64 -40.23
C ALA A 168 9.80 51.15 -40.58
N GLY A 169 10.14 50.25 -39.65
CA GLY A 169 10.07 48.80 -39.83
C GLY A 169 11.33 48.12 -40.43
N VAL A 170 12.23 48.87 -41.06
CA VAL A 170 13.43 48.30 -41.73
C VAL A 170 14.57 48.06 -40.74
N LEU A 171 14.95 46.81 -40.47
CA LEU A 171 15.92 46.46 -39.43
C LEU A 171 17.38 46.74 -39.82
N GLY A 172 17.72 46.44 -41.08
CA GLY A 172 18.98 46.78 -41.74
C GLY A 172 18.76 47.03 -43.23
N VAL A 173 19.80 47.52 -43.92
CA VAL A 173 19.88 47.60 -45.38
C VAL A 173 21.33 47.45 -45.83
N SER A 174 21.57 46.59 -46.81
CA SER A 174 22.77 46.58 -47.67
C SER A 174 22.59 47.47 -48.91
N TYR A 175 23.56 48.33 -49.20
CA TYR A 175 23.64 49.13 -50.42
C TYR A 175 24.83 48.67 -51.25
N SER A 176 24.59 47.91 -52.32
CA SER A 176 25.62 47.53 -53.29
C SER A 176 25.70 48.54 -54.42
N TYR A 177 26.91 49.03 -54.72
CA TYR A 177 27.20 49.90 -55.85
C TYR A 177 27.82 49.09 -56.99
N TYR A 178 27.32 49.32 -58.21
CA TYR A 178 27.70 48.52 -59.37
C TYR A 178 28.49 49.33 -60.38
N SER A 179 29.39 48.67 -61.09
CA SER A 179 30.06 49.20 -62.27
C SER A 179 30.04 48.18 -63.40
N ALA A 180 30.21 48.67 -64.63
CA ALA A 180 30.20 47.83 -65.83
C ALA A 180 31.39 48.17 -66.72
N CYS A 181 31.95 47.15 -67.36
CA CYS A 181 32.97 47.35 -68.38
C CYS A 181 32.36 47.34 -69.80
N ALA A 182 33.14 47.81 -70.79
CA ALA A 182 32.67 47.96 -72.17
C ALA A 182 32.21 46.65 -72.87
N ALA A 183 32.55 45.48 -72.33
CA ALA A 183 32.07 44.18 -72.82
C ALA A 183 30.78 43.69 -72.15
N GLY A 184 30.12 44.52 -71.33
CA GLY A 184 28.83 44.20 -70.71
C GLY A 184 28.89 43.32 -69.45
N VAL A 185 30.08 43.12 -68.88
CA VAL A 185 30.22 42.50 -67.55
C VAL A 185 29.93 43.55 -66.48
N TRP A 186 29.12 43.16 -65.49
CA TRP A 186 28.80 43.96 -64.31
C TRP A 186 29.47 43.36 -63.08
N TYR A 187 29.89 44.21 -62.15
CA TYR A 187 30.47 43.79 -60.88
C TYR A 187 30.12 44.76 -59.76
N VAL A 188 30.23 44.29 -58.52
CA VAL A 188 30.02 45.09 -57.31
C VAL A 188 31.32 45.82 -56.97
N THR A 189 31.30 47.15 -57.00
CA THR A 189 32.47 47.98 -56.65
C THR A 189 32.55 48.23 -55.16
N GLU A 190 31.43 48.32 -54.45
CA GLU A 190 31.37 48.73 -53.05
C GLU A 190 30.06 48.24 -52.40
N ASN A 191 30.09 47.96 -51.10
CA ASN A 191 28.92 47.57 -50.31
C ASN A 191 28.88 48.29 -48.97
N ASP A 192 27.77 48.95 -48.65
CA ASP A 192 27.55 49.57 -47.33
C ASP A 192 26.46 48.86 -46.55
N LEU A 193 26.75 48.52 -45.29
CA LEU A 193 25.79 47.96 -44.36
C LEU A 193 25.36 49.00 -43.32
N LYS A 194 24.05 49.21 -43.23
CA LYS A 194 23.45 50.13 -42.27
C LYS A 194 22.37 49.43 -41.45
N PHE A 195 22.52 49.46 -40.12
CA PHE A 195 21.59 48.84 -39.17
C PHE A 195 20.84 49.88 -38.35
N ARG A 196 19.62 49.57 -37.90
CA ARG A 196 18.89 50.48 -37.00
C ARG A 196 19.62 50.67 -35.67
N THR A 197 19.73 51.92 -35.22
CA THR A 197 20.22 52.30 -33.89
C THR A 197 19.34 51.71 -32.79
N ASN A 198 19.93 51.13 -31.75
CA ASN A 198 19.18 50.52 -30.65
C ASN A 198 18.22 51.51 -29.96
N GLY A 199 16.99 51.07 -29.68
CA GLY A 199 15.95 51.87 -29.01
C GLY A 199 15.17 52.82 -29.92
N THR A 200 15.53 52.96 -31.20
CA THR A 200 14.75 53.78 -32.15
C THR A 200 13.68 52.96 -32.86
N GLY A 201 12.56 53.59 -33.24
CA GLY A 201 11.48 52.94 -34.00
C GLY A 201 10.82 51.72 -33.32
N GLY A 202 10.99 51.56 -31.99
CA GLY A 202 10.49 50.39 -31.24
C GLY A 202 11.40 49.16 -31.29
N ILE A 203 12.60 49.25 -31.88
CA ILE A 203 13.54 48.12 -31.98
C ILE A 203 14.48 48.09 -30.79
N ASN A 204 14.56 46.94 -30.11
CA ASN A 204 15.55 46.66 -29.08
C ASN A 204 16.35 45.40 -29.47
N TRP A 205 17.68 45.50 -29.48
CA TRP A 205 18.56 44.45 -29.97
C TRP A 205 19.01 43.48 -28.88
N ASN A 206 18.95 42.18 -29.17
CA ASN A 206 19.83 41.18 -28.59
C ASN A 206 21.12 41.11 -29.41
N TYR A 207 22.26 41.36 -28.77
CA TYR A 207 23.60 41.22 -29.37
C TYR A 207 24.32 39.94 -28.89
N GLY A 208 23.80 39.26 -27.88
CA GLY A 208 24.43 38.12 -27.23
C GLY A 208 24.20 36.81 -28.00
N PRO A 209 25.08 35.81 -27.83
CA PRO A 209 24.92 34.50 -28.47
C PRO A 209 23.80 33.64 -27.86
N ALA A 210 23.18 34.08 -26.75
CA ALA A 210 22.00 33.41 -26.20
C ALA A 210 20.78 33.57 -27.14
N PRO A 211 19.83 32.61 -27.13
CA PRO A 211 18.56 32.75 -27.84
C PRO A 211 17.79 34.00 -27.41
N THR A 212 17.06 34.60 -28.34
CA THR A 212 16.40 35.89 -28.12
C THR A 212 15.07 35.73 -27.36
N ALA A 213 14.93 36.49 -26.27
CA ALA A 213 13.74 36.49 -25.41
C ALA A 213 13.27 37.92 -25.10
N GLY A 214 12.06 38.06 -24.53
CA GLY A 214 11.55 39.33 -24.02
C GLY A 214 11.10 40.35 -25.08
N GLY A 215 10.87 39.92 -26.32
CA GLY A 215 10.43 40.82 -27.41
C GLY A 215 11.58 41.56 -28.12
N LEU A 216 12.83 41.18 -27.86
CA LEU A 216 14.01 41.72 -28.54
C LEU A 216 14.12 41.16 -29.98
N PHE A 217 14.82 41.87 -30.85
CA PHE A 217 15.24 41.39 -32.18
C PHE A 217 16.67 40.87 -32.12
N ASP A 218 16.97 39.77 -32.83
CA ASP A 218 18.33 39.26 -32.89
C ASP A 218 19.18 40.05 -33.89
N PHE A 219 20.21 40.74 -33.41
CA PHE A 219 21.09 41.52 -34.28
C PHE A 219 21.93 40.63 -35.20
N GLU A 220 22.36 39.45 -34.72
CA GLU A 220 23.20 38.54 -35.50
C GLU A 220 22.47 38.02 -36.75
N SER A 221 21.19 37.65 -36.59
CA SER A 221 20.31 37.23 -37.70
C SER A 221 20.13 38.33 -38.76
N VAL A 222 19.95 39.59 -38.33
CA VAL A 222 19.82 40.71 -39.27
C VAL A 222 21.15 41.02 -39.94
N ALA A 223 22.26 41.01 -39.20
CA ALA A 223 23.60 41.15 -39.79
C ALA A 223 23.90 40.05 -40.82
N LEU A 224 23.49 38.81 -40.55
CA LEU A 224 23.63 37.70 -41.47
C LEU A 224 22.76 37.86 -42.72
N HIS A 225 21.55 38.42 -42.58
CA HIS A 225 20.67 38.76 -43.71
C HIS A 225 21.29 39.82 -44.63
N GLU A 226 21.71 40.96 -44.07
CA GLU A 226 22.26 42.05 -44.89
C GLU A 226 23.59 41.66 -45.58
N LEU A 227 24.44 40.86 -44.92
CA LEU A 227 25.63 40.29 -45.56
C LEU A 227 25.29 39.37 -46.75
N GLY A 228 24.12 38.73 -46.74
CA GLY A 228 23.61 37.97 -47.87
C GLY A 228 23.26 38.86 -49.06
N HIS A 229 22.69 40.04 -48.82
CA HIS A 229 22.49 41.06 -49.85
C HIS A 229 23.81 41.61 -50.40
N SER A 230 24.83 41.84 -49.55
CA SER A 230 26.17 42.19 -50.03
C SER A 230 26.79 41.07 -50.88
N HIS A 231 26.48 39.81 -50.55
CA HIS A 231 26.77 38.63 -51.37
C HIS A 231 25.78 38.44 -52.54
N GLN A 232 25.04 39.47 -52.95
CA GLN A 232 24.16 39.50 -54.13
C GLN A 232 22.97 38.52 -54.10
N LEU A 233 22.56 38.05 -52.91
CA LEU A 233 21.31 37.31 -52.74
C LEU A 233 20.13 38.27 -52.56
N GLY A 234 18.99 37.90 -53.15
CA GLY A 234 17.70 38.56 -52.94
C GLY A 234 16.87 37.87 -51.86
N HIS A 235 15.72 38.47 -51.50
CA HIS A 235 14.78 37.87 -50.55
C HIS A 235 14.22 36.52 -51.01
N THR A 236 13.83 35.69 -50.05
CA THR A 236 12.92 34.55 -50.25
C THR A 236 11.67 34.67 -49.37
N ILE A 237 10.70 33.79 -49.59
CA ILE A 237 9.44 33.68 -48.82
C ILE A 237 9.53 32.58 -47.75
N THR A 238 10.63 31.81 -47.72
CA THR A 238 10.73 30.58 -46.92
C THR A 238 11.07 30.91 -45.46
N PRO A 239 10.16 30.74 -44.47
CA PRO A 239 10.30 31.35 -43.13
C PRO A 239 11.46 30.85 -42.24
N VAL A 240 12.18 29.81 -42.68
CA VAL A 240 13.38 29.29 -41.99
C VAL A 240 14.69 29.80 -42.59
N THR A 241 14.66 30.39 -43.78
CA THR A 241 15.85 30.93 -44.46
C THR A 241 16.30 32.23 -43.82
N VAL A 242 17.61 32.50 -43.86
CA VAL A 242 18.17 33.79 -43.43
C VAL A 242 17.61 34.88 -44.33
N MET A 243 17.60 34.66 -45.65
CA MET A 243 17.11 35.62 -46.65
C MET A 243 15.58 35.79 -46.68
N ASN A 244 14.83 35.27 -45.70
CA ASN A 244 13.39 35.52 -45.61
C ASN A 244 13.11 37.01 -45.36
N TYR A 245 12.21 37.61 -46.14
CA TYR A 245 11.91 39.07 -46.19
C TYR A 245 11.62 39.76 -44.84
N ALA A 246 11.32 39.01 -43.78
CA ALA A 246 11.06 39.52 -42.45
C ALA A 246 11.68 38.63 -41.36
N VAL A 247 12.23 39.28 -40.33
CA VAL A 247 12.65 38.69 -39.05
C VAL A 247 11.82 39.36 -37.96
N GLY A 248 11.14 38.56 -37.13
CA GLY A 248 10.35 39.06 -35.99
C GLY A 248 11.17 39.14 -34.70
N PRO A 249 10.61 39.74 -33.63
CA PRO A 249 11.21 39.63 -32.30
C PRO A 249 11.16 38.17 -31.81
N ASN A 250 12.07 37.80 -30.90
CA ASN A 250 12.28 36.43 -30.41
C ASN A 250 12.55 35.40 -31.52
N THR A 251 13.12 35.82 -32.65
CA THR A 251 13.44 34.94 -33.80
C THR A 251 14.94 34.94 -34.05
N ASP A 252 15.59 33.80 -33.84
CA ASP A 252 17.01 33.60 -34.16
C ASP A 252 17.15 32.77 -35.46
N ARG A 253 17.87 33.32 -36.44
CA ARG A 253 18.24 32.69 -37.73
C ARG A 253 19.73 32.92 -38.02
N ARG A 254 20.59 32.29 -37.22
CA ARG A 254 22.06 32.47 -37.24
C ARG A 254 22.79 31.37 -38.02
N THR A 255 22.10 30.65 -38.90
CA THR A 255 22.66 29.51 -39.64
C THR A 255 22.17 29.55 -41.08
N LEU A 256 23.11 29.40 -42.02
CA LEU A 256 22.82 29.38 -43.45
C LEU A 256 22.15 28.06 -43.84
N THR A 257 21.11 28.11 -44.66
CA THR A 257 20.46 26.90 -45.17
C THR A 257 21.26 26.35 -46.35
N PRO A 258 21.68 25.07 -46.35
CA PRO A 258 22.45 24.49 -47.44
C PRO A 258 21.80 24.64 -48.84
N ILE A 259 20.46 24.57 -48.89
CA ILE A 259 19.68 24.67 -50.13
C ILE A 259 19.41 26.10 -50.62
N SER A 260 19.59 27.12 -49.77
CA SER A 260 19.24 28.53 -50.06
C SER A 260 20.49 29.39 -50.03
N GLU A 261 20.91 29.83 -48.84
CA GLU A 261 22.04 30.72 -48.63
C GLU A 261 23.36 30.17 -49.18
N THR A 262 23.69 28.93 -48.82
CA THR A 262 24.95 28.31 -49.27
C THR A 262 24.91 27.98 -50.76
N ALA A 263 23.78 27.50 -51.28
CA ALA A 263 23.62 27.19 -52.70
C ALA A 263 23.79 28.45 -53.57
N GLY A 264 23.04 29.51 -53.26
CA GLY A 264 23.11 30.78 -54.00
C GLY A 264 24.46 31.47 -53.85
N GLY A 265 25.00 31.55 -52.64
CA GLY A 265 26.34 32.13 -52.44
C GLY A 265 27.44 31.36 -53.19
N ASN A 266 27.33 30.03 -53.30
CA ASN A 266 28.28 29.24 -54.10
C ASN A 266 28.11 29.45 -55.62
N ASP A 267 26.89 29.69 -56.11
CA ASP A 267 26.61 30.05 -57.52
C ASP A 267 27.27 31.40 -57.87
N ILE A 268 27.15 32.37 -56.96
CA ILE A 268 27.76 33.70 -57.05
C ILE A 268 29.28 33.62 -56.96
N MET A 269 29.82 32.83 -56.03
CA MET A 269 31.27 32.58 -55.94
C MET A 269 31.82 31.88 -57.18
N THR A 270 31.07 30.97 -57.82
CA THR A 270 31.54 30.21 -58.99
C THR A 270 31.89 31.11 -60.18
N ARG A 271 31.15 32.20 -60.40
CA ARG A 271 31.50 33.23 -61.39
C ARG A 271 32.57 34.21 -60.87
N SER A 272 32.48 34.61 -59.60
CA SER A 272 33.33 35.63 -58.96
C SER A 272 34.80 35.23 -58.81
N ILE A 273 35.12 33.93 -58.82
CA ILE A 273 36.51 33.42 -58.75
C ILE A 273 37.20 33.27 -60.13
N VAL A 274 36.51 33.61 -61.22
CA VAL A 274 37.05 33.56 -62.58
C VAL A 274 37.34 34.98 -63.07
N ASN A 275 38.52 35.22 -63.65
CA ASN A 275 38.85 36.52 -64.21
C ASN A 275 37.91 36.84 -65.38
N ASN A 276 37.15 37.94 -65.25
CA ASN A 276 36.18 38.34 -66.25
C ASN A 276 36.83 39.12 -67.42
N ALA A 277 36.02 39.43 -68.44
CA ALA A 277 36.51 39.96 -69.71
C ALA A 277 36.99 41.42 -69.66
N CYS A 278 36.62 42.21 -68.64
CA CYS A 278 37.17 43.53 -68.41
C CYS A 278 36.85 44.11 -67.02
N GLY A 279 37.86 44.72 -66.39
CA GLY A 279 37.70 45.46 -65.13
C GLY A 279 38.64 44.93 -64.03
N PRO A 280 38.14 44.72 -62.80
CA PRO A 280 38.92 44.30 -61.64
C PRO A 280 39.33 42.81 -61.71
N SER A 281 40.26 42.41 -60.84
CA SER A 281 40.65 40.99 -60.70
C SER A 281 39.57 40.17 -59.99
N ALA A 282 39.49 38.88 -60.28
CA ALA A 282 38.57 37.96 -59.59
C ALA A 282 38.81 37.92 -58.07
N MET A 283 37.75 37.63 -57.31
CA MET A 283 37.86 37.30 -55.89
C MET A 283 38.63 35.98 -55.73
N VAL A 284 39.44 35.84 -54.67
CA VAL A 284 39.99 34.53 -54.28
C VAL A 284 39.17 33.99 -53.12
N ALA A 285 38.53 32.84 -53.31
CA ALA A 285 37.77 32.17 -52.26
C ALA A 285 38.64 31.83 -51.05
N LEU A 286 38.02 31.89 -49.88
CA LEU A 286 38.57 31.35 -48.64
C LEU A 286 38.56 29.81 -48.67
N ASN A 287 39.06 29.19 -47.61
CA ASN A 287 39.01 27.76 -47.38
C ASN A 287 38.95 27.49 -45.87
N VAL A 288 38.85 26.22 -45.48
CA VAL A 288 38.72 25.79 -44.08
C VAL A 288 39.87 26.24 -43.16
N SER A 289 41.04 26.61 -43.72
CA SER A 289 42.21 27.10 -42.96
C SER A 289 42.30 28.63 -42.86
N ASN A 290 41.37 29.39 -43.47
CA ASN A 290 41.35 30.86 -43.34
C ASN A 290 39.95 31.49 -43.29
N CYS A 291 38.88 30.69 -43.22
CA CYS A 291 37.52 31.21 -43.10
C CYS A 291 37.20 31.78 -41.70
N SER A 292 37.80 31.24 -40.62
CA SER A 292 37.65 31.72 -39.24
C SER A 292 38.27 33.12 -39.04
N ILE A 293 37.68 33.92 -38.15
CA ILE A 293 38.17 35.29 -37.84
C ILE A 293 38.60 35.50 -36.39
N ALA A 294 38.41 34.50 -35.52
CA ALA A 294 38.82 34.48 -34.13
C ALA A 294 39.13 33.05 -33.66
N ALA A 295 40.00 32.90 -32.67
CA ALA A 295 40.29 31.63 -32.00
C ALA A 295 39.03 31.06 -31.32
N PRO A 296 38.95 29.73 -31.09
CA PRO A 296 37.82 29.16 -30.35
C PRO A 296 37.90 29.55 -28.87
N VAL A 297 36.80 29.39 -28.13
CA VAL A 297 36.80 29.47 -26.67
C VAL A 297 36.30 28.14 -26.11
N ALA A 298 37.11 27.52 -25.25
CA ALA A 298 36.89 26.19 -24.71
C ALA A 298 35.83 26.21 -23.60
N ASN A 299 34.88 25.26 -23.63
CA ASN A 299 34.00 24.98 -22.48
C ASN A 299 33.43 23.57 -22.58
N PHE A 300 33.06 22.97 -21.45
CA PHE A 300 32.41 21.66 -21.39
C PHE A 300 31.56 21.49 -20.13
N SER A 301 30.70 20.48 -20.13
CA SER A 301 30.06 19.95 -18.92
C SER A 301 30.27 18.44 -18.81
N GLY A 302 30.07 17.88 -17.62
CA GLY A 302 30.11 16.43 -17.37
C GLY A 302 29.03 16.03 -16.38
N THR A 303 28.36 14.90 -16.62
CA THR A 303 27.30 14.37 -15.76
C THR A 303 27.45 12.85 -15.55
N PRO A 304 27.28 12.34 -14.31
CA PRO A 304 27.26 13.07 -13.03
C PRO A 304 28.66 13.57 -12.62
N THR A 305 28.75 14.64 -11.83
CA THR A 305 30.03 15.15 -11.29
C THR A 305 30.44 14.53 -9.96
N SER A 306 29.57 13.75 -9.31
CA SER A 306 29.91 13.05 -8.07
C SER A 306 29.20 11.71 -7.95
N GLY A 307 29.77 10.83 -7.11
CA GLY A 307 29.19 9.53 -6.79
C GLY A 307 30.06 8.74 -5.82
N CYS A 308 29.89 7.42 -5.80
CA CYS A 308 30.44 6.53 -4.77
C CYS A 308 31.16 5.34 -5.40
N ASN A 309 32.38 5.07 -4.92
CA ASN A 309 33.29 3.97 -5.30
C ASN A 309 33.76 3.98 -6.77
N SER A 310 32.84 4.07 -7.73
CA SER A 310 33.11 4.23 -9.16
C SER A 310 32.08 5.15 -9.80
N VAL A 311 32.53 6.10 -10.62
CA VAL A 311 31.66 7.06 -11.32
C VAL A 311 31.96 7.03 -12.81
N THR A 312 30.94 6.78 -13.64
CA THR A 312 31.03 6.90 -15.11
C THR A 312 30.38 8.20 -15.55
N VAL A 313 31.17 9.09 -16.15
CA VAL A 313 30.80 10.46 -16.51
C VAL A 313 30.65 10.57 -18.03
N THR A 314 29.55 11.16 -18.50
CA THR A 314 29.41 11.60 -19.89
C THR A 314 29.79 13.07 -19.99
N PHE A 315 30.67 13.44 -20.91
CA PHE A 315 31.09 14.83 -21.14
C PHE A 315 30.49 15.40 -22.43
N THR A 316 30.13 16.69 -22.38
CA THR A 316 29.53 17.44 -23.50
C THR A 316 30.37 18.67 -23.79
N ASP A 317 30.78 18.83 -25.04
CA ASP A 317 31.42 20.05 -25.55
C ASP A 317 30.45 21.23 -25.56
N LEU A 318 30.90 22.38 -25.06
CA LEU A 318 30.18 23.66 -25.03
C LEU A 318 31.02 24.79 -25.66
N SER A 319 32.08 24.44 -26.39
CA SER A 319 33.04 25.39 -26.95
C SER A 319 32.45 26.18 -28.12
N ILE A 320 32.90 27.43 -28.28
CA ILE A 320 32.43 28.35 -29.33
C ILE A 320 33.57 28.75 -30.28
N GLY A 321 33.25 29.47 -31.37
CA GLY A 321 34.23 29.98 -32.34
C GLY A 321 34.61 28.99 -33.44
N SER A 322 33.75 28.01 -33.76
CA SER A 322 33.98 26.98 -34.78
C SER A 322 35.30 26.19 -34.59
N PRO A 323 35.45 25.42 -33.50
CA PRO A 323 36.56 24.47 -33.36
C PRO A 323 36.63 23.49 -34.53
N THR A 324 37.85 23.10 -34.89
CA THR A 324 38.14 22.07 -35.90
C THR A 324 38.77 20.81 -35.30
N THR A 325 39.36 20.91 -34.10
CA THR A 325 39.90 19.76 -33.35
C THR A 325 39.63 19.92 -31.86
N TRP A 326 39.46 18.78 -31.17
CA TRP A 326 39.22 18.67 -29.73
C TRP A 326 40.16 17.62 -29.15
N THR A 327 40.78 17.93 -28.02
CA THR A 327 41.59 16.99 -27.24
C THR A 327 41.19 17.06 -25.77
N TRP A 328 40.90 15.91 -25.18
CA TRP A 328 40.43 15.76 -23.81
C TRP A 328 41.48 15.04 -22.97
N ALA A 329 41.67 15.49 -21.73
CA ALA A 329 42.45 14.80 -20.72
C ALA A 329 41.57 14.47 -19.51
N PHE A 330 41.59 13.19 -19.12
CA PHE A 330 40.86 12.64 -17.98
C PHE A 330 41.83 11.90 -17.02
N PRO A 331 42.78 12.59 -16.35
CA PRO A 331 43.68 11.96 -15.38
C PRO A 331 42.92 11.09 -14.37
N GLY A 332 43.30 9.81 -14.25
CA GLY A 332 42.65 8.83 -13.37
C GLY A 332 41.34 8.23 -13.88
N GLY A 333 40.82 8.69 -15.03
CA GLY A 333 39.69 8.11 -15.73
C GLY A 333 40.09 7.05 -16.75
N ALA A 334 39.13 6.21 -17.14
CA ALA A 334 39.25 5.26 -18.24
C ALA A 334 38.17 5.57 -19.31
N PRO A 335 38.54 5.98 -20.53
CA PRO A 335 39.90 6.27 -21.01
C PRO A 335 40.50 7.54 -20.37
N ALA A 336 41.83 7.60 -20.27
CA ALA A 336 42.54 8.72 -19.64
C ALA A 336 42.70 9.97 -20.56
N ALA A 337 42.41 9.83 -21.84
CA ALA A 337 42.42 10.90 -22.84
C ALA A 337 41.52 10.52 -24.03
N PHE A 338 41.09 11.51 -24.81
CA PHE A 338 40.30 11.32 -26.04
C PHE A 338 40.57 12.41 -27.08
N VAL A 339 40.39 12.08 -28.36
CA VAL A 339 40.52 13.03 -29.49
C VAL A 339 39.22 12.99 -30.31
N GLY A 340 38.58 14.14 -30.47
CA GLY A 340 37.27 14.29 -31.08
C GLY A 340 36.27 15.00 -30.17
N GLN A 341 35.21 15.57 -30.77
CA GLN A 341 34.25 16.41 -30.06
C GLN A 341 33.48 15.67 -28.95
N ASN A 342 33.03 14.44 -29.23
CA ASN A 342 32.17 13.66 -28.34
C ASN A 342 32.96 12.49 -27.73
N PRO A 343 33.51 12.61 -26.51
CA PRO A 343 34.20 11.52 -25.85
C PRO A 343 33.23 10.39 -25.44
N PRO A 344 33.70 9.13 -25.37
CA PRO A 344 32.93 8.05 -24.76
C PRO A 344 32.76 8.32 -23.24
N PRO A 345 31.81 7.64 -22.57
CA PRO A 345 31.70 7.72 -21.13
C PRO A 345 33.00 7.31 -20.43
N VAL A 346 33.43 8.13 -19.46
CA VAL A 346 34.72 7.98 -18.76
C VAL A 346 34.49 7.47 -17.35
N THR A 347 35.08 6.33 -16.99
CA THR A 347 34.94 5.74 -15.66
C THR A 347 36.11 6.07 -14.75
N TYR A 348 35.82 6.65 -13.58
CA TYR A 348 36.75 6.88 -12.48
C TYR A 348 36.47 5.84 -11.39
N ALA A 349 37.30 4.80 -11.32
CA ALA A 349 37.03 3.59 -10.52
C ALA A 349 37.64 3.59 -9.10
N ILE A 350 38.28 4.68 -8.68
CA ILE A 350 38.96 4.81 -7.39
C ILE A 350 38.44 6.09 -6.71
N PRO A 351 38.15 6.08 -5.39
CA PRO A 351 37.83 7.29 -4.65
C PRO A 351 38.92 8.36 -4.73
N GLY A 352 38.51 9.60 -5.03
CA GLY A 352 39.41 10.72 -5.28
C GLY A 352 38.71 11.87 -6.00
N ASN A 353 39.43 12.99 -6.12
CA ASN A 353 38.99 14.17 -6.86
C ASN A 353 39.79 14.26 -8.16
N TYR A 354 39.10 14.39 -9.29
CA TYR A 354 39.71 14.35 -10.62
C TYR A 354 39.51 15.66 -11.37
N THR A 355 40.58 16.15 -11.98
CA THR A 355 40.59 17.33 -12.86
C THR A 355 40.32 16.90 -14.29
N VAL A 356 39.60 17.70 -15.05
CA VAL A 356 39.31 17.45 -16.47
C VAL A 356 39.73 18.66 -17.30
N THR A 357 40.36 18.42 -18.44
CA THR A 357 40.78 19.46 -19.38
C THR A 357 40.25 19.15 -20.78
N LEU A 358 39.70 20.18 -21.44
CA LEU A 358 39.39 20.20 -22.87
C LEU A 358 40.23 21.29 -23.54
N THR A 359 40.92 20.94 -24.62
CA THR A 359 41.62 21.89 -25.50
C THR A 359 41.03 21.82 -26.90
N VAL A 360 40.66 22.99 -27.44
CA VAL A 360 40.04 23.16 -28.77
C VAL A 360 40.86 24.10 -29.65
N THR A 361 40.94 23.78 -30.94
CA THR A 361 41.73 24.55 -31.92
C THR A 361 40.94 24.79 -33.19
N ASN A 362 41.08 25.99 -33.77
CA ASN A 362 40.69 26.32 -35.13
C ASN A 362 41.89 26.97 -35.86
N ALA A 363 41.70 27.41 -37.11
CA ALA A 363 42.78 28.03 -37.89
C ALA A 363 43.29 29.38 -37.34
N SER A 364 42.50 30.06 -36.50
CA SER A 364 42.83 31.35 -35.89
C SER A 364 43.48 31.22 -34.50
N GLY A 365 43.46 30.04 -33.87
CA GLY A 365 44.12 29.82 -32.58
C GLY A 365 43.63 28.59 -31.81
N THR A 366 44.11 28.46 -30.57
CA THR A 366 43.78 27.38 -29.62
C THR A 366 43.39 27.97 -28.28
N ASP A 367 42.44 27.33 -27.59
CA ASP A 367 42.06 27.65 -26.21
C ASP A 367 41.85 26.36 -25.39
N ALA A 368 41.94 26.44 -24.07
CA ALA A 368 41.83 25.29 -23.18
C ALA A 368 41.12 25.62 -21.85
N GLU A 369 40.09 24.83 -21.54
CA GLU A 369 39.34 24.91 -20.29
C GLU A 369 39.76 23.77 -19.36
N THR A 370 40.01 24.08 -18.08
CA THR A 370 40.43 23.08 -17.08
C THR A 370 39.61 23.22 -15.79
N LYS A 371 38.80 22.20 -15.50
CA LYS A 371 37.95 22.16 -14.31
C LYS A 371 38.62 21.27 -13.25
N THR A 372 39.18 21.92 -12.23
CA THR A 372 39.89 21.26 -11.12
C THR A 372 38.92 20.61 -10.14
N ASN A 373 39.25 19.41 -9.64
CA ASN A 373 38.40 18.63 -8.74
C ASN A 373 36.95 18.47 -9.24
N TYR A 374 36.76 18.43 -10.56
CA TYR A 374 35.44 18.49 -11.20
C TYR A 374 34.63 17.21 -11.00
N ILE A 375 35.29 16.05 -10.95
CA ILE A 375 34.66 14.76 -10.66
C ILE A 375 35.09 14.29 -9.27
N VAL A 376 34.12 14.01 -8.39
CA VAL A 376 34.35 13.57 -7.00
C VAL A 376 33.84 12.16 -6.80
N VAL A 377 34.75 11.21 -6.66
CA VAL A 377 34.44 9.81 -6.31
C VAL A 377 34.63 9.64 -4.80
N ASN A 378 33.54 9.50 -4.07
CA ASN A 378 33.58 9.27 -2.62
C ASN A 378 33.84 7.80 -2.31
N ASN A 379 34.50 7.53 -1.18
CA ASN A 379 34.60 6.18 -0.64
C ASN A 379 33.33 5.86 0.17
N CYS A 380 32.54 4.90 -0.30
CA CYS A 380 31.22 4.58 0.25
C CYS A 380 31.15 3.07 0.55
N PRO A 381 31.76 2.61 1.64
CA PRO A 381 31.81 1.19 1.97
C PRO A 381 30.43 0.63 2.35
N PRO A 382 30.21 -0.69 2.15
CA PRO A 382 29.06 -1.38 2.74
C PRO A 382 29.15 -1.38 4.27
N PRO A 383 28.04 -1.65 4.98
CA PRO A 383 28.06 -1.74 6.44
C PRO A 383 29.03 -2.81 6.92
N VAL A 384 29.59 -2.63 8.12
CA VAL A 384 30.20 -3.73 8.88
C VAL A 384 29.25 -4.03 10.02
N ALA A 385 28.65 -5.22 10.00
CA ALA A 385 27.58 -5.56 10.92
C ALA A 385 28.13 -6.00 12.27
N ASP A 386 27.64 -5.38 13.35
CA ASP A 386 27.87 -5.83 14.72
C ASP A 386 26.66 -5.47 15.60
N PHE A 387 26.52 -6.15 16.74
CA PHE A 387 25.44 -5.90 17.68
C PHE A 387 25.79 -6.34 19.10
N SER A 388 25.13 -5.73 20.08
CA SER A 388 25.09 -6.20 21.47
C SER A 388 23.68 -6.63 21.87
N ALA A 389 23.56 -7.34 22.99
CA ALA A 389 22.27 -7.69 23.56
C ALA A 389 22.33 -7.66 25.09
N SER A 390 21.19 -7.36 25.73
CA SER A 390 21.06 -7.39 27.18
C SER A 390 19.64 -7.80 27.61
N PRO A 391 19.48 -8.70 28.59
CA PRO A 391 20.53 -9.55 29.18
C PRO A 391 20.93 -10.71 28.26
N LEU A 392 22.15 -11.23 28.39
CA LEU A 392 22.62 -12.42 27.64
C LEU A 392 22.13 -13.76 28.24
N SER A 393 21.67 -13.75 29.49
CA SER A 393 21.04 -14.90 30.16
C SER A 393 19.68 -14.47 30.70
N VAL A 394 18.62 -15.20 30.34
CA VAL A 394 17.24 -14.75 30.53
C VAL A 394 16.30 -15.93 30.87
N CYS A 395 15.20 -15.66 31.56
CA CYS A 395 14.14 -16.66 31.77
C CYS A 395 13.36 -16.91 30.47
N ALA A 396 12.86 -18.12 30.26
CA ALA A 396 11.88 -18.39 29.21
C ALA A 396 10.69 -17.40 29.31
N GLY A 397 10.34 -16.76 28.18
CA GLY A 397 9.30 -15.75 28.06
C GLY A 397 9.70 -14.31 28.44
N GLN A 398 10.87 -14.08 29.04
CA GLN A 398 11.35 -12.72 29.33
C GLN A 398 12.08 -12.10 28.11
N PRO A 399 12.05 -10.77 27.93
CA PRO A 399 12.60 -10.11 26.75
C PRO A 399 14.12 -9.93 26.81
N VAL A 400 14.75 -10.07 25.65
CA VAL A 400 16.12 -9.65 25.36
C VAL A 400 16.06 -8.43 24.44
N PHE A 401 16.81 -7.39 24.76
CA PHE A 401 16.93 -6.18 23.95
C PHE A 401 18.22 -6.24 23.14
N PHE A 402 18.11 -6.05 21.83
CA PHE A 402 19.24 -6.00 20.90
C PHE A 402 19.55 -4.56 20.53
N ASN A 403 20.83 -4.22 20.48
CA ASN A 403 21.30 -2.92 20.04
C ASN A 403 22.28 -3.08 18.87
N ASP A 404 21.96 -2.44 17.75
CA ASP A 404 22.81 -2.34 16.58
C ASP A 404 24.10 -1.56 16.90
N LEU A 405 25.24 -2.11 16.49
CA LEU A 405 26.57 -1.49 16.57
C LEU A 405 27.22 -1.41 15.18
N SER A 406 26.45 -1.63 14.12
CA SER A 406 26.96 -1.66 12.75
C SER A 406 27.50 -0.31 12.29
N THR A 407 28.63 -0.33 11.60
CA THR A 407 29.30 0.89 11.10
C THR A 407 29.05 1.11 9.61
N ASN A 408 29.55 2.23 9.05
CA ASN A 408 29.33 2.68 7.66
C ASN A 408 27.86 2.94 7.30
N SER A 409 27.12 3.57 8.21
CA SER A 409 25.78 4.14 7.97
C SER A 409 24.79 3.17 7.31
N PRO A 410 24.41 2.06 7.97
CA PRO A 410 23.32 1.20 7.52
C PRO A 410 22.00 1.97 7.44
N THR A 411 21.17 1.63 6.46
CA THR A 411 19.82 2.20 6.25
C THR A 411 18.71 1.18 6.48
N SER A 412 19.04 -0.10 6.56
CA SER A 412 18.10 -1.19 6.80
C SER A 412 18.78 -2.37 7.49
N TRP A 413 18.00 -3.07 8.33
CA TRP A 413 18.43 -4.20 9.14
C TRP A 413 17.54 -5.41 8.84
N THR A 414 18.11 -6.61 8.90
CA THR A 414 17.36 -7.86 8.84
C THR A 414 17.93 -8.78 9.89
N TRP A 415 17.16 -8.96 10.95
CA TRP A 415 17.48 -9.84 12.06
C TRP A 415 16.80 -11.20 11.88
N THR A 416 17.48 -12.27 12.28
CA THR A 416 16.85 -13.57 12.50
C THR A 416 17.16 -14.10 13.89
N PHE A 417 16.11 -14.54 14.57
CA PHE A 417 16.12 -15.09 15.93
C PHE A 417 15.50 -16.49 15.90
N PRO A 418 16.25 -17.54 15.51
CA PRO A 418 15.74 -18.91 15.51
C PRO A 418 15.16 -19.28 16.88
N GLY A 419 13.87 -19.66 16.93
CA GLY A 419 13.17 -19.98 18.19
C GLY A 419 12.75 -18.76 19.04
N GLY A 420 13.03 -17.54 18.59
CA GLY A 420 12.55 -16.29 19.20
C GLY A 420 11.19 -15.85 18.67
N ALA A 421 10.52 -14.99 19.43
CA ALA A 421 9.28 -14.31 19.08
C ALA A 421 9.49 -12.78 19.21
N PRO A 422 9.45 -12.02 18.09
CA PRO A 422 9.32 -12.47 16.70
C PRO A 422 10.58 -13.20 16.20
N ALA A 423 10.41 -14.13 15.26
CA ALA A 423 11.52 -14.91 14.69
C ALA A 423 12.44 -14.11 13.75
N SER A 424 12.00 -12.92 13.34
CA SER A 424 12.76 -11.98 12.51
C SER A 424 12.31 -10.54 12.80
N SER A 425 13.16 -9.56 12.51
CA SER A 425 12.80 -8.14 12.62
C SER A 425 13.53 -7.27 11.60
N ALA A 426 12.90 -6.17 11.20
CA ALA A 426 13.48 -5.10 10.38
C ALA A 426 13.79 -3.82 11.18
N LEU A 427 13.48 -3.80 12.48
CA LEU A 427 13.83 -2.68 13.37
C LEU A 427 15.34 -2.64 13.61
N GLN A 428 15.91 -1.45 13.76
CA GLN A 428 17.32 -1.28 14.14
C GLN A 428 17.64 -1.97 15.48
N ASN A 429 16.82 -1.69 16.52
CA ASN A 429 17.02 -2.19 17.88
C ASN A 429 15.79 -2.99 18.34
N PRO A 430 15.67 -4.28 17.98
CA PRO A 430 14.50 -5.10 18.30
C PRO A 430 14.52 -5.63 19.74
N SER A 431 13.34 -5.98 20.26
CA SER A 431 13.15 -6.79 21.46
C SER A 431 12.55 -8.14 21.09
N VAL A 432 13.04 -9.22 21.71
CA VAL A 432 12.68 -10.60 21.36
C VAL A 432 12.54 -11.43 22.63
N THR A 433 11.49 -12.25 22.72
CA THR A 433 11.33 -13.26 23.77
C THR A 433 11.62 -14.65 23.23
N TYR A 434 12.04 -15.59 24.09
CA TYR A 434 12.26 -16.99 23.72
C TYR A 434 11.41 -17.87 24.64
N ALA A 435 10.54 -18.70 24.07
CA ALA A 435 9.53 -19.42 24.85
C ALA A 435 10.04 -20.70 25.54
N ALA A 436 11.20 -21.21 25.16
CA ALA A 436 11.79 -22.43 25.69
C ALA A 436 13.21 -22.19 26.20
N ALA A 437 13.66 -23.00 27.16
CA ALA A 437 15.06 -23.02 27.56
C ALA A 437 15.94 -23.61 26.46
N GLY A 438 17.12 -23.03 26.27
CA GLY A 438 18.05 -23.37 25.20
C GLY A 438 19.13 -22.31 25.03
N SER A 439 20.06 -22.56 24.11
CA SER A 439 21.03 -21.55 23.68
C SER A 439 20.75 -21.18 22.23
N TYR A 440 20.62 -19.89 21.96
CA TYR A 440 20.12 -19.36 20.71
C TYR A 440 21.18 -18.53 19.99
N ALA A 441 21.39 -18.83 18.71
CA ALA A 441 22.17 -18.00 17.82
C ALA A 441 21.36 -16.77 17.38
N VAL A 442 22.04 -15.67 17.09
CA VAL A 442 21.42 -14.45 16.57
C VAL A 442 22.19 -13.99 15.35
N THR A 443 21.47 -13.66 14.28
CA THR A 443 22.06 -13.11 13.05
C THR A 443 21.49 -11.72 12.79
N LEU A 444 22.38 -10.78 12.49
CA LEU A 444 22.05 -9.47 11.93
C LEU A 444 22.66 -9.37 10.53
N THR A 445 21.85 -8.94 9.56
CA THR A 445 22.33 -8.38 8.30
C THR A 445 22.03 -6.88 8.28
N ALA A 446 23.05 -6.05 8.13
CA ALA A 446 22.93 -4.60 7.99
C ALA A 446 23.27 -4.20 6.55
N THR A 447 22.43 -3.37 5.94
CA THR A 447 22.56 -2.97 4.52
C THR A 447 22.47 -1.46 4.33
N ASN A 448 23.19 -0.94 3.34
CA ASN A 448 23.07 0.42 2.80
C ASN A 448 23.02 0.36 1.26
N ALA A 449 22.96 1.51 0.59
CA ALA A 449 22.92 1.58 -0.89
C ALA A 449 24.16 0.98 -1.61
N TYR A 450 25.23 0.68 -0.88
CA TYR A 450 26.52 0.19 -1.39
C TYR A 450 26.79 -1.28 -1.05
N GLY A 451 25.85 -1.95 -0.38
CA GLY A 451 25.91 -3.39 -0.12
C GLY A 451 25.43 -3.77 1.29
N GLY A 452 25.83 -4.95 1.74
CA GLY A 452 25.42 -5.52 3.01
C GLY A 452 26.49 -6.37 3.65
N ASN A 453 26.41 -6.50 4.97
CA ASN A 453 27.22 -7.44 5.73
C ASN A 453 26.35 -8.18 6.75
N THR A 454 26.70 -9.44 7.00
CA THR A 454 25.97 -10.34 7.89
C THR A 454 26.91 -10.87 8.95
N ILE A 455 26.47 -10.83 10.20
CA ILE A 455 27.17 -11.41 11.36
C ILE A 455 26.22 -12.33 12.11
N THR A 456 26.70 -13.55 12.43
CA THR A 456 25.99 -14.50 13.29
C THR A 456 26.79 -14.74 14.55
N LYS A 457 26.21 -14.43 15.71
CA LYS A 457 26.76 -14.81 17.02
C LYS A 457 26.07 -16.10 17.46
N THR A 458 26.80 -17.22 17.40
CA THR A 458 26.30 -18.55 17.79
C THR A 458 26.18 -18.65 19.31
N ALA A 459 25.14 -19.34 19.81
CA ALA A 459 24.93 -19.58 21.25
C ALA A 459 24.94 -18.29 22.11
N TYR A 460 24.52 -17.17 21.52
CA TYR A 460 24.72 -15.82 22.08
C TYR A 460 23.75 -15.48 23.20
N ILE A 461 22.51 -15.97 23.12
CA ILE A 461 21.51 -15.83 24.18
C ILE A 461 21.33 -17.19 24.86
N THR A 462 21.43 -17.21 26.19
CA THR A 462 21.10 -18.38 27.01
C THR A 462 19.74 -18.17 27.67
N VAL A 463 18.80 -19.06 27.39
CA VAL A 463 17.45 -19.03 27.98
C VAL A 463 17.35 -20.19 28.94
N VAL A 464 16.97 -19.92 30.18
CA VAL A 464 16.81 -20.93 31.22
C VAL A 464 15.35 -21.06 31.62
N ASN A 465 14.96 -22.27 32.04
CA ASN A 465 13.71 -22.48 32.75
C ASN A 465 13.89 -21.89 34.15
N CYS A 466 13.49 -20.64 34.34
CA CYS A 466 13.42 -20.06 35.68
C CYS A 466 12.34 -20.76 36.49
N PRO A 467 12.51 -20.88 37.82
CA PRO A 467 11.40 -21.26 38.68
C PRO A 467 10.27 -20.24 38.50
N LEU A 468 9.03 -20.73 38.48
CA LEU A 468 7.85 -19.88 38.60
C LEU A 468 7.96 -19.00 39.87
N PRO A 469 7.27 -17.85 39.97
CA PRO A 469 7.17 -17.14 41.25
C PRO A 469 6.70 -18.12 42.35
N PRO A 470 7.18 -17.99 43.60
CA PRO A 470 6.87 -18.96 44.64
C PRO A 470 5.37 -18.94 44.92
N VAL A 471 4.78 -20.07 45.25
CA VAL A 471 3.42 -20.11 45.80
C VAL A 471 3.55 -20.48 47.27
N ALA A 472 3.27 -19.51 48.14
CA ALA A 472 3.37 -19.64 49.58
C ALA A 472 2.39 -20.71 50.06
N ASN A 473 2.90 -21.73 50.74
CA ASN A 473 2.10 -22.79 51.33
C ASN A 473 2.82 -23.37 52.54
N PHE A 474 2.07 -23.82 53.54
CA PHE A 474 2.63 -24.42 54.74
C PHE A 474 1.66 -25.38 55.44
N SER A 475 2.24 -26.30 56.20
CA SER A 475 1.53 -27.12 57.17
C SER A 475 2.07 -26.84 58.58
N ALA A 476 1.20 -26.94 59.59
CA ALA A 476 1.61 -27.00 60.99
C ALA A 476 1.22 -28.34 61.61
N THR A 477 2.07 -28.85 62.50
CA THR A 477 1.77 -30.04 63.30
C THR A 477 2.18 -29.82 64.77
N PRO A 478 1.25 -29.90 65.73
CA PRO A 478 -0.22 -29.93 65.58
C PRO A 478 -0.83 -28.54 65.29
N THR A 479 -1.98 -28.46 64.61
CA THR A 479 -2.79 -27.23 64.50
C THR A 479 -3.70 -27.00 65.70
N THR A 480 -4.04 -28.06 66.45
CA THR A 480 -4.79 -27.97 67.71
C THR A 480 -3.96 -28.58 68.82
N LEU A 481 -3.69 -27.80 69.87
CA LEU A 481 -2.83 -28.17 70.99
C LEU A 481 -3.39 -27.68 72.32
N CYS A 482 -2.73 -28.05 73.41
CA CYS A 482 -3.02 -27.53 74.75
C CYS A 482 -2.08 -26.37 75.08
N ALA A 483 -2.50 -25.46 75.96
CA ALA A 483 -1.67 -24.34 76.41
C ALA A 483 -0.27 -24.82 76.91
N GLY A 484 0.79 -24.22 76.37
CA GLY A 484 2.19 -24.61 76.60
C GLY A 484 2.78 -25.59 75.58
N GLY A 485 1.99 -26.10 74.63
CA GLY A 485 2.49 -26.98 73.58
C GLY A 485 3.31 -26.24 72.50
N THR A 486 4.11 -27.01 71.77
CA THR A 486 4.92 -26.55 70.63
C THR A 486 4.28 -26.96 69.31
N VAL A 487 4.22 -26.04 68.36
CA VAL A 487 3.81 -26.26 66.98
C VAL A 487 5.03 -26.24 66.08
N ASN A 488 5.22 -27.28 65.27
CA ASN A 488 6.24 -27.31 64.22
C ASN A 488 5.60 -26.89 62.90
N PHE A 489 6.14 -25.85 62.27
CA PHE A 489 5.74 -25.41 60.93
C PHE A 489 6.66 -26.02 59.89
N THR A 490 6.07 -26.50 58.80
CA THR A 490 6.78 -27.01 57.62
C THR A 490 6.38 -26.16 56.42
N ASP A 491 7.37 -25.59 55.75
CA ASP A 491 7.23 -24.94 54.46
C ASP A 491 6.84 -25.98 53.40
N LEU A 492 5.74 -25.73 52.70
CA LEU A 492 5.27 -26.51 51.55
C LEU A 492 5.23 -25.64 50.29
N SER A 493 5.89 -24.47 50.31
CA SER A 493 5.84 -23.50 49.24
C SER A 493 6.48 -24.05 47.97
N SER A 494 5.78 -23.92 46.85
CA SER A 494 6.27 -24.44 45.57
C SER A 494 7.17 -23.44 44.85
N ASN A 495 7.85 -23.91 43.80
CA ASN A 495 8.71 -23.13 42.91
C ASN A 495 9.98 -22.57 43.57
N SER A 496 10.60 -23.36 44.46
CA SER A 496 11.96 -23.12 44.98
C SER A 496 12.18 -21.71 45.57
N PRO A 497 11.44 -21.34 46.63
CA PRO A 497 11.78 -20.15 47.41
C PRO A 497 13.19 -20.25 48.01
N ASN A 498 13.87 -19.12 48.14
CA ASN A 498 15.21 -19.02 48.74
C ASN A 498 15.25 -18.09 49.98
N SER A 499 14.10 -17.54 50.37
CA SER A 499 13.92 -16.71 51.57
C SER A 499 12.52 -16.90 52.13
N TRP A 500 12.42 -16.93 53.46
CA TRP A 500 11.16 -17.11 54.21
C TRP A 500 11.04 -16.01 55.27
N GLN A 501 9.81 -15.54 55.51
CA GLN A 501 9.48 -14.66 56.63
C GLN A 501 8.13 -15.08 57.21
N TRP A 502 8.15 -15.51 58.47
CA TRP A 502 6.99 -15.99 59.21
C TRP A 502 6.54 -15.00 60.26
N PHE A 503 5.23 -14.98 60.53
CA PHE A 503 4.62 -14.26 61.65
C PHE A 503 3.67 -15.18 62.43
N PHE A 504 3.84 -15.21 63.75
CA PHE A 504 3.13 -16.04 64.71
C PHE A 504 2.54 -15.19 65.85
N PRO A 505 1.48 -14.40 65.63
CA PRO A 505 0.80 -13.66 66.69
C PRO A 505 0.41 -14.59 67.86
N GLY A 506 0.81 -14.24 69.09
CA GLY A 506 0.59 -15.05 70.29
C GLY A 506 1.55 -16.25 70.48
N GLY A 507 2.41 -16.53 69.49
CA GLY A 507 3.45 -17.55 69.57
C GLY A 507 4.78 -16.99 70.08
N THR A 508 5.63 -17.87 70.62
CA THR A 508 7.01 -17.57 71.00
C THR A 508 7.97 -18.51 70.24
N PRO A 509 8.84 -17.99 69.35
CA PRO A 509 8.99 -16.59 68.94
C PRO A 509 7.83 -16.10 68.07
N ALA A 510 7.59 -14.78 68.05
CA ALA A 510 6.49 -14.16 67.29
C ALA A 510 6.75 -14.02 65.77
N SER A 511 7.97 -14.29 65.32
CA SER A 511 8.36 -14.32 63.91
C SER A 511 9.59 -15.21 63.69
N SER A 512 9.87 -15.59 62.44
CA SER A 512 11.06 -16.37 62.07
C SER A 512 11.46 -16.17 60.61
N ILE A 513 12.73 -16.44 60.30
CA ILE A 513 13.28 -16.52 58.92
C ILE A 513 13.74 -17.93 58.53
N LEU A 514 13.59 -18.90 59.44
CA LEU A 514 13.88 -20.31 59.15
C LEU A 514 12.81 -20.86 58.20
N GLN A 515 13.20 -21.79 57.31
CA GLN A 515 12.24 -22.49 56.45
C GLN A 515 11.19 -23.25 57.27
N ASN A 516 11.62 -24.00 58.30
CA ASN A 516 10.75 -24.85 59.13
C ASN A 516 10.89 -24.48 60.63
N PRO A 517 10.19 -23.44 61.12
CA PRO A 517 10.32 -22.99 62.51
C PRO A 517 9.43 -23.78 63.50
N ALA A 518 9.86 -23.85 64.75
CA ALA A 518 9.07 -24.35 65.88
C ALA A 518 8.65 -23.19 66.81
N VAL A 519 7.40 -23.20 67.28
CA VAL A 519 6.78 -22.08 68.00
C VAL A 519 5.96 -22.59 69.18
N VAL A 520 6.16 -22.03 70.37
CA VAL A 520 5.39 -22.35 71.58
C VAL A 520 4.21 -21.41 71.75
N TYR A 521 3.02 -21.93 72.04
CA TYR A 521 1.85 -21.11 72.38
C TYR A 521 1.41 -21.37 73.83
N ALA A 522 1.70 -20.41 74.71
CA ALA A 522 1.53 -20.56 76.16
C ALA A 522 0.10 -20.31 76.67
N THR A 523 -0.76 -19.68 75.88
CA THR A 523 -2.11 -19.24 76.27
C THR A 523 -3.17 -19.85 75.35
N SER A 524 -4.33 -20.21 75.92
CA SER A 524 -5.48 -20.67 75.13
C SER A 524 -6.07 -19.56 74.26
N GLY A 525 -6.46 -19.89 73.04
CA GLY A 525 -6.95 -18.94 72.03
C GLY A 525 -6.81 -19.48 70.61
N THR A 526 -7.24 -18.70 69.62
CA THR A 526 -7.06 -18.99 68.19
C THR A 526 -6.13 -17.95 67.56
N TYR A 527 -5.14 -18.42 66.80
CA TYR A 527 -4.04 -17.60 66.30
C TYR A 527 -3.89 -17.74 64.78
N PRO A 528 -3.85 -16.65 64.01
CA PRO A 528 -3.52 -16.69 62.59
C PRO A 528 -2.03 -16.97 62.39
N VAL A 529 -1.65 -17.45 61.20
CA VAL A 529 -0.24 -17.60 60.80
C VAL A 529 -0.05 -17.02 59.42
N THR A 530 1.07 -16.32 59.21
CA THR A 530 1.47 -15.76 57.90
C THR A 530 2.85 -16.25 57.50
N LEU A 531 2.98 -16.66 56.24
CA LEU A 531 4.24 -16.97 55.57
C LEU A 531 4.39 -16.06 54.33
N ILE A 532 5.54 -15.42 54.21
CA ILE A 532 6.00 -14.73 53.00
C ILE A 532 7.21 -15.49 52.46
N VAL A 533 7.20 -15.83 51.18
CA VAL A 533 8.32 -16.51 50.50
C VAL A 533 8.72 -15.79 49.22
N THR A 534 10.01 -15.79 48.93
CA THR A 534 10.61 -15.09 47.78
C THR A 534 11.54 -16.02 47.00
N ASN A 535 11.58 -15.86 45.68
CA ASN A 535 12.65 -16.32 44.80
C ASN A 535 13.02 -15.21 43.78
N ILE A 536 13.91 -15.50 42.83
CA ILE A 536 14.34 -14.52 41.80
C ILE A 536 13.21 -14.02 40.87
N SER A 537 12.12 -14.78 40.76
CA SER A 537 10.96 -14.51 39.91
C SER A 537 9.82 -13.79 40.64
N GLY A 538 9.91 -13.61 41.97
CA GLY A 538 8.93 -12.82 42.74
C GLY A 538 8.75 -13.26 44.20
N THR A 539 7.75 -12.66 44.85
CA THR A 539 7.35 -12.91 46.24
C THR A 539 5.89 -13.30 46.31
N ASN A 540 5.52 -14.18 47.24
CA ASN A 540 4.14 -14.54 47.51
C ASN A 540 3.89 -14.68 49.01
N THR A 541 2.65 -14.39 49.43
CA THR A 541 2.25 -14.34 50.84
C THR A 541 0.99 -15.17 51.05
N LEU A 542 1.01 -16.05 52.03
CA LEU A 542 -0.15 -16.78 52.52
C LEU A 542 -0.40 -16.45 53.99
N THR A 543 -1.60 -15.99 54.31
CA THR A 543 -2.09 -15.85 55.68
C THR A 543 -3.28 -16.80 55.86
N ILE A 544 -3.23 -17.65 56.89
CA ILE A 544 -4.36 -18.49 57.28
C ILE A 544 -4.92 -17.96 58.61
N PRO A 545 -6.12 -17.34 58.63
CA PRO A 545 -6.76 -16.89 59.86
C PRO A 545 -7.12 -18.04 60.80
N GLY A 546 -6.87 -17.87 62.11
CA GLY A 546 -7.25 -18.85 63.14
C GLY A 546 -6.59 -20.24 63.00
N TYR A 547 -5.46 -20.34 62.30
CA TYR A 547 -4.82 -21.60 61.92
C TYR A 547 -4.38 -22.48 63.10
N ILE A 548 -3.97 -21.87 64.22
CA ILE A 548 -3.57 -22.58 65.43
C ILE A 548 -4.63 -22.37 66.52
N THR A 549 -5.17 -23.46 67.07
CA THR A 549 -6.14 -23.46 68.17
C THR A 549 -5.52 -24.06 69.43
N VAL A 550 -5.50 -23.27 70.50
CA VAL A 550 -4.90 -23.65 71.78
C VAL A 550 -6.00 -23.83 72.82
N ASN A 551 -6.22 -25.06 73.24
CA ASN A 551 -7.27 -25.49 74.14
C ASN A 551 -6.78 -25.63 75.60
N VAL A 552 -7.75 -25.76 76.51
CA VAL A 552 -7.54 -26.26 77.88
C VAL A 552 -7.84 -27.76 77.89
N CYS A 553 -6.98 -28.58 78.49
CA CYS A 553 -7.00 -30.04 78.34
C CYS A 553 -7.03 -30.77 79.69
N SER A 554 -7.70 -31.93 79.74
CA SER A 554 -7.98 -32.73 80.95
C SER A 554 -8.09 -34.23 80.62
N ALA A 555 -8.10 -35.09 81.64
CA ALA A 555 -8.24 -36.55 81.49
C ALA A 555 -9.67 -36.97 81.04
N PRO A 556 -9.85 -38.16 80.42
CA PRO A 556 -11.14 -38.60 79.89
C PRO A 556 -12.18 -38.87 80.98
N VAL A 557 -13.47 -38.85 80.62
CA VAL A 557 -14.56 -39.44 81.42
C VAL A 557 -15.26 -40.49 80.56
N ALA A 558 -15.22 -41.76 80.97
CA ALA A 558 -15.63 -42.88 80.13
C ALA A 558 -17.15 -43.06 80.08
N ASN A 559 -17.73 -43.19 78.87
CA ASN A 559 -19.14 -43.48 78.66
C ASN A 559 -19.36 -44.13 77.28
N PHE A 560 -20.47 -44.86 77.08
CA PHE A 560 -20.79 -45.49 75.80
C PHE A 560 -22.28 -45.81 75.58
N ALA A 561 -22.66 -46.08 74.34
CA ALA A 561 -23.92 -46.69 73.94
C ALA A 561 -23.68 -47.88 72.98
N GLY A 562 -24.70 -48.70 72.75
CA GLY A 562 -24.67 -49.82 71.80
C GLY A 562 -26.04 -50.03 71.18
N TRP A 563 -26.08 -50.30 69.87
CA TRP A 563 -27.31 -50.48 69.11
C TRP A 563 -27.16 -51.54 68.00
N PRO A 564 -28.18 -52.39 67.78
CA PRO A 564 -29.38 -52.53 68.60
C PRO A 564 -29.10 -53.33 69.88
N THR A 565 -29.76 -52.97 70.99
CA THR A 565 -29.65 -53.73 72.26
C THR A 565 -30.40 -55.07 72.21
N THR A 566 -31.20 -55.30 71.16
CA THR A 566 -31.73 -56.63 70.79
C THR A 566 -31.49 -56.83 69.29
N VAL A 567 -30.62 -57.77 68.93
CA VAL A 567 -30.11 -58.01 67.56
C VAL A 567 -30.47 -59.41 67.08
N CYS A 568 -30.27 -59.79 65.82
CA CYS A 568 -30.31 -61.19 65.39
C CYS A 568 -28.96 -61.90 65.64
N ALA A 569 -28.94 -63.22 65.82
CA ALA A 569 -27.73 -64.01 65.99
C ALA A 569 -26.88 -63.94 64.72
N GLY A 570 -25.59 -63.64 64.89
CA GLY A 570 -24.69 -63.36 63.78
C GLY A 570 -24.91 -62.00 63.10
N SER A 571 -25.89 -61.20 63.55
CA SER A 571 -25.98 -59.80 63.16
C SER A 571 -25.14 -58.91 64.09
N PRO A 572 -24.57 -57.82 63.57
CA PRO A 572 -23.69 -56.93 64.32
C PRO A 572 -24.44 -56.06 65.33
N VAL A 573 -23.84 -55.87 66.51
CA VAL A 573 -24.13 -54.75 67.41
C VAL A 573 -23.03 -53.72 67.27
N THR A 574 -23.39 -52.48 66.96
CA THR A 574 -22.46 -51.36 66.87
C THR A 574 -22.45 -50.61 68.19
N TYR A 575 -21.26 -50.43 68.76
CA TYR A 575 -21.04 -49.58 69.93
C TYR A 575 -20.54 -48.20 69.54
N ALA A 576 -21.00 -47.20 70.27
CA ALA A 576 -20.56 -45.82 70.17
C ALA A 576 -19.89 -45.40 71.49
N ASP A 577 -18.64 -44.96 71.41
CA ASP A 577 -17.98 -44.22 72.47
C ASP A 577 -18.70 -42.88 72.70
N LEU A 578 -18.98 -42.56 73.96
CA LEU A 578 -19.56 -41.28 74.40
C LEU A 578 -18.65 -40.59 75.43
N SER A 579 -17.39 -41.01 75.52
CA SER A 579 -16.44 -40.52 76.51
C SER A 579 -16.02 -39.08 76.22
N THR A 580 -15.97 -38.23 77.26
CA THR A 580 -15.62 -36.81 77.10
C THR A 580 -14.12 -36.57 77.32
N ASN A 581 -13.67 -35.33 77.03
CA ASN A 581 -12.28 -34.89 77.09
C ASN A 581 -11.34 -35.70 76.15
N THR A 582 -11.78 -35.89 74.90
CA THR A 582 -10.97 -36.43 73.77
C THR A 582 -10.09 -37.63 74.14
N PRO A 583 -10.68 -38.83 74.34
CA PRO A 583 -9.89 -40.06 74.45
C PRO A 583 -9.10 -40.30 73.15
N THR A 584 -7.90 -40.85 73.30
CA THR A 584 -7.02 -41.26 72.18
C THR A 584 -6.83 -42.78 72.10
N SER A 585 -7.30 -43.53 73.10
CA SER A 585 -7.28 -44.99 73.10
C SER A 585 -8.39 -45.56 73.99
N TRP A 586 -8.90 -46.72 73.60
CA TRP A 586 -10.02 -47.42 74.23
C TRP A 586 -9.62 -48.86 74.51
N ILE A 587 -10.06 -49.41 75.63
CA ILE A 587 -9.96 -50.84 75.94
C ILE A 587 -11.36 -51.32 76.28
N TRP A 588 -11.94 -52.10 75.37
CA TRP A 588 -13.27 -52.68 75.52
C TRP A 588 -13.20 -54.16 75.90
N SER A 589 -14.19 -54.60 76.69
CA SER A 589 -14.43 -56.01 76.97
C SER A 589 -15.89 -56.38 76.68
N PHE A 590 -16.05 -57.43 75.87
CA PHE A 590 -17.33 -57.98 75.41
C PHE A 590 -17.40 -59.49 75.71
N PRO A 591 -17.63 -59.91 76.96
CA PRO A 591 -17.86 -61.32 77.28
C PRO A 591 -18.93 -61.93 76.36
N GLY A 592 -18.60 -63.03 75.67
CA GLY A 592 -19.49 -63.71 74.73
C GLY A 592 -19.62 -63.06 73.33
N GLY A 593 -19.03 -61.89 73.11
CA GLY A 593 -18.95 -61.24 71.81
C GLY A 593 -17.78 -61.76 70.97
N THR A 594 -17.88 -61.65 69.64
CA THR A 594 -16.77 -61.91 68.72
C THR A 594 -16.44 -60.62 67.96
N PRO A 595 -15.24 -60.02 68.15
CA PRO A 595 -14.19 -60.38 69.12
C PRO A 595 -14.57 -60.07 70.59
N ALA A 596 -13.95 -60.76 71.54
CA ALA A 596 -14.25 -60.59 72.98
C ALA A 596 -13.58 -59.37 73.65
N LEU A 597 -12.61 -58.76 72.96
CA LEU A 597 -11.94 -57.51 73.35
C LEU A 597 -11.86 -56.61 72.10
N SER A 598 -11.81 -55.29 72.28
CA SER A 598 -11.50 -54.37 71.18
C SER A 598 -10.74 -53.13 71.65
N ALA A 599 -9.93 -52.57 70.76
CA ALA A 599 -9.29 -51.27 70.92
C ALA A 599 -9.86 -50.20 69.97
N ALA A 600 -10.85 -50.55 69.14
CA ALA A 600 -11.53 -49.59 68.28
C ALA A 600 -12.39 -48.62 69.12
N GLN A 601 -12.49 -47.36 68.69
CA GLN A 601 -13.36 -46.38 69.36
C GLN A 601 -14.84 -46.82 69.34
N ASN A 602 -15.33 -47.21 68.17
CA ASN A 602 -16.72 -47.61 67.95
C ASN A 602 -16.76 -49.05 67.42
N PRO A 603 -16.57 -50.07 68.29
CA PRO A 603 -16.44 -51.45 67.84
C PRO A 603 -17.78 -52.03 67.39
N VAL A 604 -17.72 -52.89 66.36
CA VAL A 604 -18.84 -53.71 65.91
C VAL A 604 -18.59 -55.14 66.38
N ILE A 605 -19.52 -55.70 67.15
CA ILE A 605 -19.38 -57.00 67.81
C ILE A 605 -20.52 -57.91 67.36
N ASN A 606 -20.17 -59.09 66.86
CA ASN A 606 -21.15 -60.12 66.53
C ASN A 606 -21.38 -61.01 67.74
N TYR A 607 -22.63 -61.14 68.14
CA TYR A 607 -23.06 -62.13 69.11
C TYR A 607 -23.73 -63.28 68.35
N ASN A 608 -23.01 -64.39 68.23
CA ASN A 608 -23.41 -65.54 67.40
C ASN A 608 -24.34 -66.52 68.13
N VAL A 609 -24.58 -66.30 69.42
CA VAL A 609 -25.39 -67.15 70.30
C VAL A 609 -26.44 -66.30 71.01
N ALA A 610 -27.67 -66.80 71.07
CA ALA A 610 -28.76 -66.18 71.83
C ALA A 610 -28.41 -66.08 73.33
N GLY A 611 -28.48 -64.89 73.91
CA GLY A 611 -28.12 -64.65 75.31
C GLY A 611 -28.00 -63.17 75.67
N ASN A 612 -27.71 -62.88 76.94
CA ASN A 612 -27.55 -61.52 77.47
C ASN A 612 -26.09 -61.24 77.86
N TYR A 613 -25.55 -60.08 77.50
CA TYR A 613 -24.10 -59.81 77.59
C TYR A 613 -23.73 -58.47 78.27
N ASN A 614 -22.68 -58.48 79.11
CA ASN A 614 -22.10 -57.29 79.75
C ASN A 614 -21.14 -56.55 78.79
N VAL A 615 -20.84 -55.28 79.08
CA VAL A 615 -19.87 -54.46 78.32
C VAL A 615 -19.06 -53.55 79.25
N THR A 616 -17.75 -53.47 79.03
CA THR A 616 -16.84 -52.55 79.75
C THR A 616 -16.03 -51.72 78.74
N LEU A 617 -15.77 -50.46 79.08
CA LEU A 617 -14.90 -49.53 78.37
C LEU A 617 -13.95 -48.81 79.35
N GLN A 618 -12.64 -48.82 79.07
CA GLN A 618 -11.67 -47.86 79.61
C GLN A 618 -11.23 -46.90 78.50
N ALA A 619 -11.32 -45.59 78.77
CA ALA A 619 -10.94 -44.52 77.85
C ALA A 619 -9.70 -43.77 78.38
N THR A 620 -8.69 -43.57 77.54
CA THR A 620 -7.39 -42.98 77.91
C THR A 620 -6.99 -41.87 76.92
N ASN A 621 -6.41 -40.77 77.41
CA ASN A 621 -5.76 -39.73 76.60
C ASN A 621 -4.37 -39.37 77.18
N GLY A 622 -3.68 -38.40 76.56
CA GLY A 622 -2.36 -37.91 77.02
C GLY A 622 -2.32 -37.25 78.42
N PHE A 623 -3.47 -37.11 79.10
CA PHE A 623 -3.62 -36.48 80.41
C PHE A 623 -4.17 -37.44 81.49
N GLY A 624 -4.57 -38.67 81.14
CA GLY A 624 -5.04 -39.67 82.11
C GLY A 624 -5.98 -40.73 81.52
N ASN A 625 -6.62 -41.54 82.38
CA ASN A 625 -7.61 -42.56 81.98
C ASN A 625 -8.81 -42.64 82.94
N ASN A 626 -9.91 -43.24 82.46
CA ASN A 626 -11.15 -43.47 83.21
C ASN A 626 -11.90 -44.70 82.66
N THR A 627 -12.78 -45.33 83.45
CA THR A 627 -13.41 -46.64 83.11
C THR A 627 -14.90 -46.70 83.49
N MET A 628 -15.74 -47.27 82.61
CA MET A 628 -17.17 -47.54 82.81
C MET A 628 -17.53 -49.00 82.46
N THR A 629 -18.51 -49.59 83.16
CA THR A 629 -19.10 -50.90 82.85
C THR A 629 -20.64 -50.84 82.87
N LYS A 630 -21.30 -51.52 81.92
CA LYS A 630 -22.75 -51.73 81.88
C LYS A 630 -23.06 -53.24 81.86
N ASN A 631 -23.88 -53.70 82.80
CA ASN A 631 -24.26 -55.11 82.94
C ASN A 631 -25.51 -55.43 82.11
N LEU A 632 -25.57 -56.65 81.54
CA LEU A 632 -26.70 -57.23 80.80
C LEU A 632 -27.26 -56.32 79.70
N TYR A 633 -26.37 -55.73 78.87
CA TYR A 633 -26.70 -54.63 77.98
C TYR A 633 -27.24 -55.04 76.59
N ILE A 634 -26.89 -56.23 76.08
CA ILE A 634 -27.28 -56.74 74.74
C ILE A 634 -28.05 -58.06 74.82
N SER A 635 -29.00 -58.30 73.90
CA SER A 635 -29.85 -59.51 73.68
C SER A 635 -29.91 -59.93 72.19
N VAL A 636 -30.25 -61.19 71.82
CA VAL A 636 -29.96 -61.79 70.47
C VAL A 636 -31.01 -62.83 69.90
N VAL A 637 -31.42 -62.76 68.59
CA VAL A 637 -32.48 -63.58 67.84
C VAL A 637 -32.13 -64.10 66.38
N ALA A 638 -32.87 -63.90 65.24
CA ALA A 638 -32.53 -64.37 63.83
C ALA A 638 -33.46 -63.86 62.65
N CYS A 639 -33.02 -63.71 61.34
CA CYS A 639 -33.87 -63.38 60.11
C CYS A 639 -33.21 -63.33 58.64
N PRO A 640 -33.95 -63.17 57.47
CA PRO A 640 -33.52 -63.12 56.00
C PRO A 640 -33.95 -61.91 55.02
N ALA A 641 -33.75 -61.90 53.64
CA ALA A 641 -33.58 -60.70 52.67
C ALA A 641 -34.35 -60.55 51.24
N PHE A 642 -34.04 -59.53 50.32
CA PHE A 642 -34.88 -58.86 49.21
C PHE A 642 -34.32 -58.51 47.73
N GLY A 643 -35.08 -57.81 46.80
CA GLY A 643 -34.81 -57.48 45.31
C GLY A 643 -35.39 -56.16 44.61
N SER A 644 -35.55 -56.06 43.24
CA SER A 644 -35.53 -54.80 42.35
C SER A 644 -36.82 -54.26 41.58
N GLY A 645 -36.98 -52.92 41.30
CA GLY A 645 -38.09 -52.32 40.48
C GLY A 645 -38.08 -50.77 40.15
N LEU A 646 -39.17 -50.22 39.56
CA LEU A 646 -39.40 -48.78 39.21
C LEU A 646 -39.54 -47.87 40.45
N ILE A 647 -39.01 -46.63 40.42
CA ILE A 647 -39.13 -45.68 41.53
C ILE A 647 -40.06 -44.50 41.23
N VAL A 648 -41.03 -44.28 42.11
CA VAL A 648 -41.92 -43.11 42.12
C VAL A 648 -41.78 -42.42 43.48
N ASN A 649 -41.34 -41.16 43.48
CA ASN A 649 -41.40 -40.32 44.66
C ASN A 649 -42.77 -39.63 44.74
N ASP A 650 -43.62 -40.10 45.65
CA ASP A 650 -44.98 -39.61 45.84
C ASP A 650 -45.04 -38.68 47.05
N GLY A 651 -44.55 -37.45 46.88
CA GLY A 651 -44.50 -36.42 47.93
C GLY A 651 -43.60 -36.72 49.12
N SER A 652 -42.55 -37.54 48.97
CA SER A 652 -41.59 -37.82 50.04
C SER A 652 -40.28 -37.03 49.87
N LEU A 653 -39.49 -36.95 50.94
CA LEU A 653 -38.09 -36.54 50.90
C LEU A 653 -37.21 -37.79 50.75
N ILE A 654 -36.47 -37.90 49.66
CA ILE A 654 -35.43 -38.92 49.48
C ILE A 654 -34.08 -38.29 49.81
N GLN A 655 -33.41 -38.78 50.85
CA GLN A 655 -32.04 -38.38 51.17
C GLN A 655 -31.05 -39.39 50.59
N VAL A 656 -30.05 -38.89 49.86
CA VAL A 656 -28.94 -39.68 49.34
C VAL A 656 -27.67 -39.12 49.96
N GLU A 657 -27.07 -39.86 50.89
CA GLU A 657 -25.94 -39.41 51.70
C GLU A 657 -24.64 -39.28 50.90
N THR A 658 -23.67 -38.56 51.47
CA THR A 658 -22.34 -38.38 50.87
C THR A 658 -21.66 -39.73 50.64
N GLY A 659 -21.28 -40.02 49.38
CA GLY A 659 -20.65 -41.29 48.99
C GLY A 659 -21.63 -42.45 48.77
N ALA A 660 -22.94 -42.24 48.89
CA ALA A 660 -23.94 -43.24 48.50
C ALA A 660 -24.09 -43.29 46.97
N LEU A 661 -24.22 -44.51 46.42
CA LEU A 661 -24.57 -44.75 45.03
C LEU A 661 -25.96 -45.36 44.93
N VAL A 662 -26.90 -44.65 44.31
CA VAL A 662 -28.26 -45.13 44.02
C VAL A 662 -28.33 -45.50 42.55
N THR A 663 -28.38 -46.80 42.23
CA THR A 663 -28.55 -47.28 40.85
C THR A 663 -29.99 -47.65 40.59
N ILE A 664 -30.62 -46.99 39.61
CA ILE A 664 -32.03 -47.14 39.25
C ILE A 664 -32.09 -47.73 37.84
N GLN A 665 -32.30 -49.05 37.78
CA GLN A 665 -32.54 -49.79 36.54
C GLN A 665 -33.99 -49.62 36.08
N GLY A 666 -34.38 -48.38 35.77
CA GLY A 666 -35.75 -47.97 35.46
C GLY A 666 -35.87 -46.45 35.33
N GLY A 667 -37.10 -45.95 35.19
CA GLY A 667 -37.38 -44.51 35.23
C GLY A 667 -37.49 -43.96 36.65
N PHE A 668 -37.57 -42.63 36.76
CA PHE A 668 -37.87 -41.93 38.01
C PHE A 668 -38.94 -40.87 37.79
N VAL A 669 -40.00 -40.92 38.62
CA VAL A 669 -41.07 -39.92 38.62
C VAL A 669 -41.11 -39.20 39.97
N ASN A 670 -40.82 -37.90 39.97
CA ASN A 670 -41.04 -37.02 41.12
C ASN A 670 -42.40 -36.35 41.00
N ARG A 671 -43.27 -36.52 42.00
CA ARG A 671 -44.58 -35.86 42.06
C ARG A 671 -44.96 -35.50 43.49
N ASP A 672 -46.01 -34.70 43.62
CA ASP A 672 -46.59 -34.36 44.92
C ASP A 672 -47.77 -35.28 45.22
N ASN A 673 -47.98 -35.62 46.49
CA ASN A 673 -49.09 -36.49 46.93
C ASN A 673 -50.32 -35.72 47.43
N GLY A 674 -50.40 -34.42 47.08
CA GLY A 674 -51.47 -33.50 47.50
C GLY A 674 -51.29 -32.88 48.90
N ALA A 675 -50.49 -33.49 49.79
CA ALA A 675 -50.14 -32.93 51.11
C ALA A 675 -48.69 -32.45 51.17
N ASN A 676 -47.77 -33.19 50.54
CA ASN A 676 -46.33 -32.94 50.58
C ASN A 676 -45.75 -32.86 49.16
N ILE A 677 -44.66 -32.10 49.06
CA ILE A 677 -43.97 -31.82 47.81
C ILE A 677 -42.82 -32.81 47.62
N GLY A 678 -42.75 -33.48 46.45
CA GLY A 678 -41.69 -34.46 46.16
C GLY A 678 -40.30 -33.79 46.11
N ARG A 679 -39.38 -34.24 46.97
CA ARG A 679 -38.02 -33.69 47.11
C ARG A 679 -36.93 -34.77 47.19
N ILE A 680 -35.74 -34.43 46.73
CA ILE A 680 -34.52 -35.23 46.81
C ILE A 680 -33.38 -34.36 47.35
N ASP A 681 -32.78 -34.78 48.46
CA ASP A 681 -31.58 -34.20 49.05
C ASP A 681 -30.39 -35.07 48.62
N ASN A 682 -29.73 -34.70 47.51
CA ASN A 682 -28.70 -35.54 46.90
C ASN A 682 -27.28 -35.04 47.23
N TRP A 683 -26.55 -35.81 48.03
CA TRP A 683 -25.11 -35.63 48.33
C TRP A 683 -24.24 -36.73 47.71
N GLY A 684 -24.84 -37.75 47.08
CA GLY A 684 -24.17 -38.86 46.43
C GLY A 684 -24.40 -38.88 44.93
N ASP A 685 -24.35 -40.08 44.34
CA ASP A 685 -24.53 -40.32 42.91
C ASP A 685 -25.83 -41.09 42.64
N ILE A 686 -26.66 -40.58 41.74
CA ILE A 686 -27.88 -41.23 41.26
C ILE A 686 -27.68 -41.62 39.79
N ASN A 687 -27.54 -42.92 39.53
CA ASN A 687 -27.40 -43.49 38.20
C ASN A 687 -28.78 -43.94 37.69
N LEU A 688 -29.30 -43.28 36.65
CA LEU A 688 -30.63 -43.50 36.11
C LEU A 688 -30.56 -44.00 34.66
N SER A 689 -31.14 -45.18 34.39
CA SER A 689 -31.15 -45.77 33.04
C SER A 689 -32.42 -45.50 32.23
N GLY A 690 -33.50 -45.00 32.85
CA GLY A 690 -34.77 -44.64 32.20
C GLY A 690 -35.05 -43.13 32.22
N ASP A 691 -36.25 -42.73 31.82
CA ASP A 691 -36.64 -41.31 31.78
C ASP A 691 -36.78 -40.69 33.17
N TRP A 692 -36.56 -39.37 33.22
CA TRP A 692 -36.81 -38.54 34.39
C TRP A 692 -38.06 -37.69 34.16
N THR A 693 -38.97 -37.65 35.13
CA THR A 693 -40.16 -36.77 35.09
C THR A 693 -40.32 -36.00 36.40
N ASN A 694 -40.34 -34.66 36.34
CA ASN A 694 -40.71 -33.81 37.48
C ASN A 694 -42.10 -33.17 37.30
N ASN A 695 -43.10 -33.77 37.94
CA ASN A 695 -44.46 -33.25 38.03
C ASN A 695 -44.78 -32.68 39.43
N SER A 696 -43.75 -32.34 40.21
CA SER A 696 -43.89 -31.61 41.47
C SER A 696 -44.12 -30.12 41.24
N GLY A 697 -44.86 -29.47 42.14
CA GLY A 697 -45.03 -28.01 42.20
C GLY A 697 -43.76 -27.23 42.58
N GLY A 698 -42.59 -27.88 42.69
CA GLY A 698 -41.30 -27.20 42.84
C GLY A 698 -40.10 -28.03 42.39
N ASN A 699 -38.90 -27.56 42.74
CA ASN A 699 -37.63 -28.20 42.36
C ASN A 699 -37.56 -29.61 42.94
N ALA A 700 -37.40 -30.63 42.10
CA ALA A 700 -37.23 -32.00 42.58
C ALA A 700 -36.02 -32.17 43.52
N PHE A 701 -34.89 -31.50 43.24
CA PHE A 701 -33.71 -31.53 44.08
C PHE A 701 -33.63 -30.33 45.01
N ILE A 702 -33.00 -30.53 46.18
CA ILE A 702 -32.60 -29.44 47.06
C ILE A 702 -31.31 -28.82 46.51
N ASN A 703 -31.39 -27.54 46.12
CA ASN A 703 -30.34 -26.79 45.43
C ASN A 703 -28.99 -26.66 46.19
N SER A 704 -28.95 -26.94 47.48
CA SER A 704 -27.71 -26.89 48.30
C SER A 704 -26.89 -28.17 48.25
N SER A 705 -27.47 -29.26 47.75
CA SER A 705 -26.94 -30.62 47.89
C SER A 705 -26.13 -30.99 46.63
N PRO A 706 -24.80 -31.21 46.74
CA PRO A 706 -23.89 -31.15 45.59
C PRO A 706 -23.81 -32.43 44.74
N GLY A 707 -24.72 -33.39 44.95
CA GLY A 707 -24.69 -34.71 44.32
C GLY A 707 -24.90 -34.70 42.81
N THR A 708 -24.55 -35.83 42.19
CA THR A 708 -24.64 -36.05 40.74
C THR A 708 -25.89 -36.84 40.39
N THR A 709 -26.54 -36.46 39.30
CA THR A 709 -27.47 -37.34 38.57
C THR A 709 -26.85 -37.69 37.22
N ASP A 710 -26.61 -38.98 36.98
CA ASP A 710 -26.09 -39.50 35.71
C ASP A 710 -27.19 -40.21 34.90
N PHE A 711 -27.42 -39.72 33.68
CA PHE A 711 -28.34 -40.29 32.72
C PHE A 711 -27.59 -41.29 31.84
N ASN A 712 -27.48 -42.54 32.33
CA ASN A 712 -26.63 -43.58 31.76
C ASN A 712 -27.33 -44.58 30.83
N GLY A 713 -28.62 -44.37 30.56
CA GLY A 713 -29.40 -45.15 29.61
C GLY A 713 -29.05 -44.83 28.14
N ALA A 714 -29.90 -45.33 27.24
CA ALA A 714 -29.86 -44.97 25.83
C ALA A 714 -30.50 -43.58 25.62
N ALA A 715 -31.41 -43.44 24.65
CA ALA A 715 -32.24 -42.24 24.56
C ALA A 715 -33.01 -42.06 25.87
N GLN A 716 -32.89 -40.88 26.48
CA GLN A 716 -33.57 -40.52 27.73
C GLN A 716 -34.07 -39.09 27.64
N SER A 717 -35.20 -38.83 28.30
CA SER A 717 -35.87 -37.55 28.33
C SER A 717 -35.90 -36.97 29.75
N ILE A 718 -35.71 -35.65 29.84
CA ILE A 718 -35.97 -34.86 31.03
C ILE A 718 -37.33 -34.19 30.81
N LEU A 719 -38.37 -34.76 31.42
CA LEU A 719 -39.76 -34.39 31.26
C LEU A 719 -40.30 -33.73 32.52
N GLY A 720 -41.47 -33.09 32.41
CA GLY A 720 -42.21 -32.61 33.58
C GLY A 720 -43.09 -31.40 33.30
N SER A 721 -43.99 -31.09 34.23
CA SER A 721 -44.72 -29.81 34.27
C SER A 721 -43.88 -28.66 34.82
N THR A 722 -42.75 -28.95 35.48
CA THR A 722 -41.96 -27.98 36.24
C THR A 722 -40.47 -28.13 35.93
N THR A 723 -39.76 -27.01 35.80
CA THR A 723 -38.30 -26.96 35.60
C THR A 723 -37.59 -27.89 36.58
N THR A 724 -36.74 -28.79 36.07
CA THR A 724 -35.87 -29.58 36.95
C THR A 724 -34.55 -28.85 37.13
N ASN A 725 -34.17 -28.64 38.39
CA ASN A 725 -32.86 -28.10 38.76
C ASN A 725 -32.03 -29.26 39.28
N PHE A 726 -30.99 -29.64 38.55
CA PHE A 726 -29.96 -30.57 39.01
C PHE A 726 -28.81 -29.77 39.62
N TYR A 727 -28.10 -30.33 40.60
CA TYR A 727 -26.81 -29.74 41.00
C TYR A 727 -25.75 -30.09 39.96
N ASN A 728 -25.27 -31.33 39.94
CA ASN A 728 -24.45 -31.86 38.85
C ASN A 728 -25.30 -32.76 37.95
N LEU A 729 -25.23 -32.54 36.64
CA LEU A 729 -25.91 -33.36 35.63
C LEU A 729 -24.86 -33.96 34.70
N THR A 730 -24.77 -35.30 34.70
CA THR A 730 -23.94 -36.05 33.77
C THR A 730 -24.81 -36.76 32.73
N LEU A 731 -24.40 -36.68 31.47
CA LEU A 731 -25.04 -37.38 30.36
C LEU A 731 -24.08 -38.48 29.88
N SER A 732 -24.31 -39.72 30.30
CA SER A 732 -23.52 -40.88 29.86
C SER A 732 -24.37 -41.84 29.01
N GLY A 733 -23.97 -43.12 28.94
CA GLY A 733 -24.64 -44.11 28.10
C GLY A 733 -24.57 -43.81 26.61
N SER A 734 -25.69 -43.94 25.91
CA SER A 734 -25.76 -43.79 24.45
C SER A 734 -26.96 -42.93 23.99
N GLY A 735 -27.06 -42.65 22.69
CA GLY A 735 -28.19 -41.91 22.11
C GLY A 735 -28.19 -40.41 22.41
N VAL A 736 -29.31 -39.75 22.07
CA VAL A 736 -29.58 -38.33 22.31
C VAL A 736 -30.36 -38.19 23.61
N LYS A 737 -30.00 -37.19 24.43
CA LYS A 737 -30.74 -36.82 25.64
C LYS A 737 -31.63 -35.62 25.29
N THR A 738 -32.91 -35.66 25.65
CA THR A 738 -33.90 -34.68 25.16
C THR A 738 -34.56 -33.91 26.30
N LEU A 739 -34.68 -32.59 26.15
CA LEU A 739 -35.48 -31.76 27.07
C LEU A 739 -36.94 -31.69 26.61
N GLY A 740 -37.85 -32.15 27.47
CA GLY A 740 -39.29 -31.85 27.40
C GLY A 740 -39.73 -30.75 28.37
N VAL A 741 -38.79 -30.19 29.14
CA VAL A 741 -39.01 -29.07 30.06
C VAL A 741 -37.72 -28.24 30.18
N ASN A 742 -37.84 -26.96 30.54
CA ASN A 742 -36.67 -26.15 30.88
C ASN A 742 -35.87 -26.82 32.01
N THR A 743 -34.55 -26.76 31.94
CA THR A 743 -33.68 -27.47 32.88
C THR A 743 -32.53 -26.57 33.34
N VAL A 744 -32.22 -26.64 34.63
CA VAL A 744 -31.10 -25.90 35.24
C VAL A 744 -30.05 -26.90 35.73
N THR A 745 -28.78 -26.56 35.56
CA THR A 745 -27.65 -27.26 36.20
C THR A 745 -26.86 -26.25 37.05
N GLN A 746 -26.71 -26.51 38.35
CA GLN A 746 -26.19 -25.52 39.29
C GLN A 746 -24.68 -25.62 39.57
N GLY A 747 -24.12 -26.82 39.45
CA GLY A 747 -22.70 -27.14 39.56
C GLY A 747 -22.10 -27.35 38.17
N VAL A 748 -22.07 -28.59 37.70
CA VAL A 748 -21.46 -28.97 36.41
C VAL A 748 -22.44 -29.68 35.51
N LEU A 749 -22.54 -29.23 34.26
CA LEU A 749 -23.15 -29.96 33.15
C LEU A 749 -22.05 -30.72 32.42
N ASN A 750 -21.97 -32.04 32.63
CA ASN A 750 -21.06 -32.90 31.89
C ASN A 750 -21.78 -33.59 30.74
N LEU A 751 -21.55 -33.11 29.52
CA LEU A 751 -22.10 -33.66 28.29
C LEU A 751 -21.41 -34.96 27.84
N ASN A 752 -20.23 -35.28 28.39
CA ASN A 752 -19.33 -36.32 27.87
C ASN A 752 -19.21 -36.23 26.33
N ASP A 753 -19.63 -37.27 25.61
CA ASP A 753 -19.69 -37.36 24.15
C ASP A 753 -21.14 -37.31 23.59
N ARG A 754 -22.14 -36.92 24.41
CA ARG A 754 -23.57 -36.98 24.09
C ARG A 754 -24.12 -35.69 23.45
N GLU A 755 -25.19 -35.83 22.67
CA GLU A 755 -26.03 -34.71 22.22
C GLU A 755 -27.15 -34.45 23.24
N LEU A 756 -27.29 -33.19 23.67
CA LEU A 756 -28.43 -32.70 24.45
C LEU A 756 -29.35 -31.85 23.56
N ALA A 757 -30.45 -32.44 23.11
CA ALA A 757 -31.43 -31.77 22.26
C ALA A 757 -32.43 -30.96 23.09
N THR A 758 -32.42 -29.64 22.95
CA THR A 758 -33.25 -28.74 23.78
C THR A 758 -34.64 -28.45 23.19
N GLY A 759 -34.83 -28.66 21.89
CA GLY A 759 -36.11 -28.43 21.20
C GLY A 759 -36.62 -26.98 21.37
N ALA A 760 -37.72 -26.79 22.09
CA ALA A 760 -38.27 -25.47 22.43
C ALA A 760 -37.79 -24.92 23.80
N TYR A 761 -37.14 -25.75 24.60
CA TYR A 761 -36.76 -25.46 25.98
C TYR A 761 -35.31 -24.96 26.08
N TRP A 762 -34.91 -24.44 27.25
CA TRP A 762 -33.51 -24.07 27.49
C TRP A 762 -32.85 -24.97 28.54
N MET A 763 -31.53 -25.17 28.36
CA MET A 763 -30.62 -25.64 29.41
C MET A 763 -29.91 -24.41 29.98
N HIS A 764 -29.96 -24.20 31.29
CA HIS A 764 -29.29 -23.07 31.96
C HIS A 764 -28.28 -23.57 32.98
N VAL A 765 -26.99 -23.32 32.70
CA VAL A 765 -25.89 -23.58 33.63
C VAL A 765 -25.66 -22.33 34.47
N THR A 766 -25.99 -22.38 35.77
CA THR A 766 -25.91 -21.20 36.64
C THR A 766 -24.56 -21.01 37.32
N ASN A 767 -23.71 -22.04 37.34
CA ASN A 767 -22.32 -21.93 37.77
C ASN A 767 -21.54 -21.05 36.78
N PRO A 768 -20.97 -19.91 37.21
CA PRO A 768 -20.26 -19.00 36.34
C PRO A 768 -18.78 -19.36 36.13
N SER A 769 -18.30 -20.51 36.63
CA SER A 769 -16.97 -21.03 36.25
C SER A 769 -16.94 -21.34 34.76
N ASN A 770 -15.83 -21.01 34.07
CA ASN A 770 -15.61 -21.39 32.66
C ASN A 770 -15.36 -22.91 32.46
N THR A 771 -15.32 -23.69 33.55
CA THR A 771 -15.28 -25.17 33.52
C THR A 771 -16.63 -25.83 33.85
N ALA A 772 -17.69 -25.05 34.09
CA ALA A 772 -19.01 -25.56 34.47
C ALA A 772 -19.73 -26.38 33.39
N ILE A 773 -19.27 -26.30 32.14
CA ILE A 773 -19.72 -27.16 31.05
C ILE A 773 -18.54 -28.02 30.62
N MET A 774 -18.66 -29.32 30.84
CA MET A 774 -17.66 -30.31 30.46
C MET A 774 -18.14 -31.13 29.27
N ARG A 775 -17.20 -31.58 28.45
CA ARG A 775 -17.35 -32.56 27.38
C ARG A 775 -16.08 -33.39 27.33
N SER A 776 -16.15 -34.59 26.81
CA SER A 776 -14.93 -35.35 26.51
C SER A 776 -14.22 -34.73 25.30
N GLY A 777 -12.90 -34.93 25.21
CA GLY A 777 -12.11 -34.48 24.07
C GLY A 777 -11.80 -32.98 24.01
N VAL A 778 -10.92 -32.64 23.06
CA VAL A 778 -10.50 -31.27 22.79
C VAL A 778 -11.53 -30.58 21.89
N LEU A 779 -11.50 -29.25 21.79
CA LEU A 779 -12.32 -28.45 20.87
C LEU A 779 -12.39 -28.99 19.42
N ASN A 780 -11.33 -29.68 18.98
CA ASN A 780 -11.07 -30.09 17.60
C ASN A 780 -10.93 -31.61 17.40
N SER A 781 -11.40 -32.47 18.31
CA SER A 781 -11.35 -33.92 18.09
C SER A 781 -12.49 -34.42 17.21
N THR A 782 -12.18 -35.29 16.24
CA THR A 782 -13.15 -36.20 15.61
C THR A 782 -13.11 -37.57 16.30
N PRO A 783 -14.26 -38.25 16.52
CA PRO A 783 -15.63 -37.79 16.29
C PRO A 783 -16.04 -36.63 17.22
N VAL A 784 -17.08 -35.90 16.83
CA VAL A 784 -17.64 -34.79 17.62
C VAL A 784 -18.09 -35.29 18.99
N GLN A 785 -17.62 -34.63 20.04
CA GLN A 785 -17.94 -34.97 21.43
C GLN A 785 -18.86 -33.90 22.03
N GLY A 786 -19.83 -34.30 22.86
CA GLY A 786 -20.55 -33.46 23.84
C GLY A 786 -21.02 -32.08 23.33
N PHE A 787 -22.27 -31.97 22.86
CA PHE A 787 -22.83 -30.69 22.42
C PHE A 787 -24.33 -30.56 22.69
N VAL A 788 -24.80 -29.31 22.71
CA VAL A 788 -26.20 -28.93 22.86
C VAL A 788 -26.76 -28.53 21.48
N SER A 789 -27.93 -29.07 21.12
CA SER A 789 -28.58 -28.82 19.83
C SER A 789 -30.01 -28.35 19.99
N SER A 790 -30.55 -27.66 18.98
CA SER A 790 -31.90 -27.10 19.06
C SER A 790 -32.58 -26.92 17.70
N THR A 791 -33.57 -27.78 17.45
CA THR A 791 -34.48 -27.69 16.28
C THR A 791 -35.52 -26.58 16.42
N GLY A 792 -35.89 -26.20 17.65
CA GLY A 792 -36.84 -25.12 17.95
C GLY A 792 -36.16 -23.90 18.57
N VAL A 793 -36.92 -23.06 19.29
CA VAL A 793 -36.39 -21.81 19.88
C VAL A 793 -35.45 -22.01 21.09
N GLY A 794 -35.20 -23.27 21.48
CA GLY A 794 -34.38 -23.65 22.63
C GLY A 794 -32.91 -23.25 22.52
N ARG A 795 -32.25 -23.07 23.67
CA ARG A 795 -30.88 -22.50 23.75
C ARG A 795 -30.09 -23.08 24.92
N LEU A 796 -28.77 -23.03 24.80
CA LEU A 796 -27.86 -23.14 25.93
C LEU A 796 -27.66 -21.75 26.57
N ARG A 797 -27.98 -21.62 27.85
CA ARG A 797 -27.73 -20.44 28.68
C ARG A 797 -26.61 -20.72 29.67
N TRP A 798 -25.71 -19.76 29.85
CA TRP A 798 -24.63 -19.87 30.83
C TRP A 798 -24.42 -18.53 31.53
N ASN A 799 -24.36 -18.57 32.86
CA ASN A 799 -23.86 -17.46 33.65
C ASN A 799 -22.34 -17.32 33.44
N THR A 800 -21.83 -16.08 33.48
CA THR A 800 -20.40 -15.76 33.38
C THR A 800 -20.07 -14.66 34.39
N ASN A 801 -18.89 -14.71 35.01
CA ASN A 801 -18.45 -13.69 35.98
C ASN A 801 -16.91 -13.48 35.98
N SER A 802 -16.25 -13.76 34.86
CA SER A 802 -14.80 -13.63 34.73
C SER A 802 -14.40 -13.24 33.32
N THR A 803 -13.15 -12.82 33.16
CA THR A 803 -12.53 -12.50 31.86
C THR A 803 -11.97 -13.73 31.12
N ASN A 804 -12.25 -14.94 31.62
CA ASN A 804 -11.90 -16.18 30.93
C ASN A 804 -12.74 -16.37 29.67
N THR A 805 -12.26 -17.19 28.74
CA THR A 805 -13.04 -17.61 27.58
C THR A 805 -14.02 -18.73 27.96
N TYR A 806 -15.30 -18.50 27.68
CA TYR A 806 -16.40 -19.45 27.84
C TYR A 806 -16.74 -20.05 26.48
N ILE A 807 -16.57 -21.37 26.33
CA ILE A 807 -16.84 -22.09 25.08
C ILE A 807 -18.23 -22.72 25.20
N PHE A 808 -19.21 -22.24 24.44
CA PHE A 808 -20.54 -22.83 24.37
C PHE A 808 -20.51 -23.98 23.36
N PRO A 809 -20.63 -25.25 23.77
CA PRO A 809 -20.56 -26.38 22.87
C PRO A 809 -21.91 -26.58 22.16
N VAL A 810 -22.19 -25.74 21.17
CA VAL A 810 -23.42 -25.84 20.35
C VAL A 810 -23.17 -26.53 19.02
N GLY A 811 -24.18 -27.27 18.54
CA GLY A 811 -24.10 -28.04 17.31
C GLY A 811 -25.45 -28.61 16.89
N SER A 812 -25.45 -29.49 15.89
CA SER A 812 -26.62 -30.23 15.43
C SER A 812 -26.19 -31.53 14.74
N SER A 813 -26.82 -32.65 15.07
CA SER A 813 -26.66 -33.92 14.34
C SER A 813 -27.45 -33.97 13.02
N ILE A 814 -28.45 -33.10 12.86
CA ILE A 814 -29.33 -33.03 11.67
C ILE A 814 -28.59 -32.28 10.54
N ASN A 815 -28.97 -32.50 9.27
CA ASN A 815 -28.41 -31.83 8.09
C ASN A 815 -26.89 -31.93 7.95
N GLY A 816 -26.37 -33.17 7.99
CA GLY A 816 -24.96 -33.47 7.75
C GLY A 816 -24.02 -33.28 8.93
N GLY A 817 -24.55 -33.01 10.14
CA GLY A 817 -23.81 -33.06 11.39
C GLY A 817 -22.72 -32.00 11.56
N ARG A 818 -23.03 -30.86 12.21
CA ARG A 818 -22.08 -29.78 12.44
C ARG A 818 -21.92 -29.46 13.92
N PHE A 819 -20.67 -29.35 14.37
CA PHE A 819 -20.29 -28.78 15.67
C PHE A 819 -19.62 -27.43 15.43
N ARG A 820 -20.26 -26.35 15.88
CA ARG A 820 -19.84 -24.97 15.63
C ARG A 820 -19.95 -24.21 16.95
N PRO A 821 -19.00 -24.42 17.88
CA PRO A 821 -19.05 -23.76 19.17
C PRO A 821 -18.90 -22.24 18.99
N VAL A 822 -19.38 -21.50 19.99
CA VAL A 822 -19.14 -20.06 20.08
C VAL A 822 -18.33 -19.81 21.34
N ALA A 823 -17.22 -19.08 21.21
CA ALA A 823 -16.47 -18.62 22.37
C ALA A 823 -16.83 -17.17 22.69
N LEU A 824 -17.16 -16.92 23.95
CA LEU A 824 -17.37 -15.58 24.51
C LEU A 824 -16.30 -15.29 25.55
N ARG A 825 -15.66 -14.12 25.47
CA ARG A 825 -14.74 -13.63 26.51
C ARG A 825 -15.24 -12.28 27.04
N PRO A 826 -15.91 -12.23 28.20
CA PRO A 826 -16.33 -10.98 28.81
C PRO A 826 -15.14 -10.02 29.05
N SER A 827 -15.33 -8.73 28.78
CA SER A 827 -14.28 -7.71 28.98
C SER A 827 -14.00 -7.39 30.45
N ASN A 828 -14.86 -7.80 31.37
CA ASN A 828 -14.65 -7.70 32.81
C ASN A 828 -15.43 -8.80 33.57
N ALA A 829 -15.17 -8.92 34.87
CA ALA A 829 -15.72 -9.96 35.75
C ALA A 829 -17.16 -9.72 36.25
N SER A 830 -17.94 -8.81 35.65
CA SER A 830 -19.34 -8.62 36.04
C SER A 830 -20.17 -9.87 35.72
N ALA A 831 -21.27 -10.07 36.47
CA ALA A 831 -22.21 -11.14 36.19
C ALA A 831 -22.98 -10.86 34.89
N ASN A 832 -22.89 -11.78 33.91
CA ASN A 832 -23.72 -11.78 32.70
C ASN A 832 -24.34 -13.16 32.49
N THR A 833 -25.44 -13.22 31.73
CA THR A 833 -26.03 -14.48 31.25
C THR A 833 -26.14 -14.42 29.74
N TYR A 834 -25.40 -15.26 29.02
CA TYR A 834 -25.50 -15.35 27.56
C TYR A 834 -26.32 -16.57 27.15
N ALA A 835 -27.02 -16.47 26.02
CA ALA A 835 -27.83 -17.54 25.43
C ALA A 835 -27.43 -17.77 23.98
N ILE A 836 -27.02 -19.01 23.66
CA ILE A 836 -26.53 -19.38 22.33
C ILE A 836 -27.33 -20.55 21.75
N ARG A 837 -27.62 -20.47 20.45
CA ARG A 837 -28.18 -21.54 19.62
C ARG A 837 -27.47 -21.55 18.27
N PHE A 838 -26.99 -22.73 17.86
CA PHE A 838 -26.58 -22.99 16.49
C PHE A 838 -27.80 -23.43 15.65
N VAL A 839 -27.91 -22.93 14.42
CA VAL A 839 -28.98 -23.28 13.48
C VAL A 839 -28.38 -23.85 12.20
N ASN A 840 -28.49 -25.16 12.01
CA ASN A 840 -27.91 -25.88 10.86
C ASN A 840 -28.85 -25.91 9.64
N ASN A 841 -29.24 -24.72 9.17
CA ASN A 841 -30.13 -24.49 8.04
C ASN A 841 -29.78 -23.17 7.34
N ASN A 842 -30.24 -23.02 6.10
CA ASN A 842 -30.15 -21.75 5.37
C ASN A 842 -30.91 -20.63 6.12
N PRO A 843 -30.28 -19.46 6.38
CA PRO A 843 -30.89 -18.37 7.16
C PRO A 843 -32.20 -17.83 6.57
N THR A 844 -32.38 -17.92 5.25
CA THR A 844 -33.59 -17.44 4.55
C THR A 844 -34.84 -18.24 4.91
N LEU A 845 -34.69 -19.50 5.34
CA LEU A 845 -35.82 -20.31 5.85
C LEU A 845 -36.41 -19.75 7.16
N ASP A 846 -35.59 -19.04 7.95
CA ASP A 846 -36.01 -18.37 9.19
C ASP A 846 -36.29 -16.86 8.96
N GLY A 847 -36.37 -16.42 7.70
CA GLY A 847 -36.70 -15.04 7.31
C GLY A 847 -35.51 -14.09 7.17
N PHE A 848 -34.27 -14.60 7.11
CA PHE A 848 -33.05 -13.80 6.92
C PHE A 848 -32.53 -13.98 5.49
N ASP A 849 -33.04 -13.19 4.56
CA ASP A 849 -32.70 -13.27 3.14
C ASP A 849 -31.19 -13.06 2.93
N VAL A 850 -30.49 -14.10 2.45
CA VAL A 850 -29.04 -14.08 2.20
C VAL A 850 -28.63 -13.16 1.05
N LEU A 851 -29.58 -12.72 0.22
CA LEU A 851 -29.36 -11.76 -0.86
C LEU A 851 -29.40 -10.30 -0.36
N LEU A 852 -30.08 -10.03 0.76
CA LEU A 852 -30.13 -8.71 1.38
C LEU A 852 -28.91 -8.53 2.28
N LYS A 853 -27.89 -7.80 1.79
CA LYS A 853 -26.61 -7.61 2.49
C LYS A 853 -25.88 -6.32 2.10
N ASP A 854 -25.00 -5.85 2.98
CA ASP A 854 -24.05 -4.77 2.66
C ASP A 854 -23.17 -5.12 1.44
N ALA A 855 -22.78 -4.11 0.66
CA ALA A 855 -22.06 -4.29 -0.60
C ALA A 855 -20.63 -4.89 -0.43
N ASN A 856 -20.02 -4.72 0.74
CA ASN A 856 -18.71 -5.28 1.10
C ASN A 856 -18.78 -6.73 1.61
N LEU A 857 -19.98 -7.32 1.77
CA LEU A 857 -20.17 -8.75 2.04
C LEU A 857 -20.36 -9.50 0.72
N GLY A 858 -19.66 -10.62 0.56
CA GLY A 858 -19.88 -11.60 -0.50
C GLY A 858 -21.15 -12.42 -0.23
N ALA A 859 -21.20 -13.67 -0.71
CA ALA A 859 -22.34 -14.54 -0.39
C ALA A 859 -22.37 -14.85 1.13
N ILE A 860 -23.50 -14.58 1.78
CA ILE A 860 -23.76 -15.05 3.15
C ILE A 860 -23.82 -16.58 3.12
N ASN A 861 -23.23 -17.23 4.13
CA ASN A 861 -23.22 -18.70 4.24
C ASN A 861 -24.65 -19.30 4.19
N PRO A 862 -24.97 -20.13 3.18
CA PRO A 862 -26.32 -20.67 3.03
C PRO A 862 -26.54 -21.96 3.85
N LEU A 863 -25.59 -22.41 4.68
CA LEU A 863 -25.61 -23.72 5.33
C LEU A 863 -26.00 -23.66 6.82
N TRP A 864 -25.63 -22.60 7.53
CA TRP A 864 -25.92 -22.42 8.95
C TRP A 864 -25.74 -20.96 9.37
N TYR A 865 -26.35 -20.58 10.50
CA TYR A 865 -26.07 -19.33 11.20
C TYR A 865 -26.13 -19.53 12.72
N GLN A 866 -25.71 -18.53 13.49
CA GLN A 866 -25.67 -18.54 14.95
C GLN A 866 -26.66 -17.53 15.53
N LYS A 867 -27.34 -17.92 16.62
CA LYS A 867 -28.16 -17.02 17.45
C LYS A 867 -27.49 -16.78 18.79
N ILE A 868 -26.98 -15.57 19.02
CA ILE A 868 -26.22 -15.17 20.21
C ILE A 868 -26.89 -13.96 20.85
N ASN A 869 -27.25 -14.06 22.14
CA ASN A 869 -27.96 -13.00 22.86
C ASN A 869 -27.42 -12.83 24.29
N SER A 870 -27.47 -11.60 24.82
CA SER A 870 -27.24 -11.30 26.24
C SER A 870 -28.59 -11.20 26.95
N ILE A 871 -28.86 -12.15 27.86
CA ILE A 871 -30.09 -12.21 28.65
C ILE A 871 -30.03 -11.25 29.84
N SER A 872 -28.84 -11.06 30.41
CA SER A 872 -28.59 -10.13 31.51
C SER A 872 -27.11 -9.74 31.56
N GLY A 873 -26.81 -8.57 32.11
CA GLY A 873 -25.45 -8.01 32.16
C GLY A 873 -25.16 -7.08 30.99
N SER A 874 -24.18 -6.21 31.18
CA SER A 874 -23.84 -5.09 30.27
C SER A 874 -22.38 -5.10 29.82
N THR A 875 -21.67 -6.22 30.01
CA THR A 875 -20.29 -6.32 29.52
C THR A 875 -20.25 -6.55 28.02
N ASN A 876 -19.21 -6.01 27.38
CA ASN A 876 -18.99 -6.13 25.94
C ASN A 876 -17.99 -7.28 25.71
N PRO A 877 -18.41 -8.52 25.36
CA PRO A 877 -17.48 -9.63 25.23
C PRO A 877 -16.79 -9.62 23.86
N ASP A 878 -15.65 -10.27 23.76
CA ASP A 878 -15.18 -10.75 22.45
C ASP A 878 -16.02 -11.96 22.04
N ILE A 879 -16.51 -11.96 20.80
CA ILE A 879 -17.30 -13.06 20.21
C ILE A 879 -16.47 -13.75 19.15
N SER A 880 -16.27 -15.06 19.28
CA SER A 880 -15.59 -15.88 18.26
C SER A 880 -16.50 -16.98 17.73
N LEU A 881 -16.74 -16.97 16.41
CA LEU A 881 -17.49 -18.00 15.70
C LEU A 881 -16.49 -19.01 15.12
N TYR A 882 -16.67 -20.30 15.43
CA TYR A 882 -15.85 -21.38 14.88
C TYR A 882 -16.48 -21.99 13.63
N PHE A 883 -15.67 -22.32 12.64
CA PHE A 883 -16.08 -22.83 11.32
C PHE A 883 -15.07 -23.83 10.74
N ASP A 884 -15.53 -24.65 9.80
CA ASP A 884 -14.70 -25.59 9.04
C ASP A 884 -14.67 -25.20 7.56
N ASN A 885 -13.49 -24.90 7.03
CA ASN A 885 -13.32 -24.43 5.65
C ASN A 885 -13.95 -25.39 4.61
N VAL A 886 -13.88 -26.70 4.84
CA VAL A 886 -14.33 -27.72 3.88
C VAL A 886 -15.81 -28.02 4.07
N GLN A 887 -16.25 -28.28 5.30
CA GLN A 887 -17.63 -28.67 5.61
C GLN A 887 -18.64 -27.50 5.51
N ASP A 888 -18.15 -26.26 5.58
CA ASP A 888 -18.97 -25.05 5.45
C ASP A 888 -18.84 -24.35 4.08
N GLY A 889 -18.04 -24.89 3.16
CA GLY A 889 -17.83 -24.27 1.85
C GLY A 889 -17.08 -22.93 1.90
N ILE A 890 -16.39 -22.65 3.00
CA ILE A 890 -15.63 -21.43 3.22
C ILE A 890 -14.20 -21.67 2.72
N ALA A 891 -13.93 -21.30 1.46
CA ALA A 891 -12.58 -21.36 0.88
C ALA A 891 -11.54 -20.63 1.77
N PRO A 892 -10.25 -20.99 1.71
CA PRO A 892 -9.19 -20.37 2.51
C PRO A 892 -8.88 -18.94 2.02
N LEU A 893 -9.83 -18.04 2.27
CA LEU A 893 -9.80 -16.64 1.87
C LEU A 893 -9.19 -15.81 3.01
N PRO A 894 -8.18 -14.97 2.76
CA PRO A 894 -7.58 -14.13 3.80
C PRO A 894 -8.53 -13.04 4.33
N ASN A 895 -9.67 -12.83 3.67
CA ASN A 895 -10.59 -11.72 3.89
C ASN A 895 -12.00 -12.22 4.28
N LEU A 896 -12.12 -13.08 5.29
CA LEU A 896 -13.42 -13.55 5.79
C LEU A 896 -14.01 -12.55 6.81
N LEU A 897 -15.26 -12.14 6.61
CA LEU A 897 -16.00 -11.20 7.46
C LEU A 897 -17.07 -11.91 8.29
N MET A 898 -17.41 -11.30 9.43
CA MET A 898 -18.59 -11.65 10.22
C MET A 898 -19.73 -10.70 9.83
N ALA A 899 -20.95 -11.22 9.72
CA ALA A 899 -22.16 -10.46 9.41
C ALA A 899 -23.20 -10.59 10.52
N GLN A 900 -24.03 -9.56 10.71
CA GLN A 900 -25.19 -9.58 11.62
C GLN A 900 -26.45 -9.06 10.91
N TRP A 901 -27.58 -9.72 11.13
CA TRP A 901 -28.86 -9.28 10.56
C TRP A 901 -29.44 -8.05 11.30
N ALA A 902 -29.57 -6.92 10.61
CA ALA A 902 -29.99 -5.66 11.22
C ALA A 902 -31.47 -5.32 10.96
N TYR A 903 -32.35 -5.57 11.93
CA TYR A 903 -33.79 -5.24 11.85
C TYR A 903 -34.11 -3.74 11.94
N ASN A 904 -33.28 -2.95 12.64
CA ASN A 904 -33.65 -1.61 13.14
C ASN A 904 -33.14 -0.45 12.28
N ALA A 905 -32.51 -0.72 11.13
CA ALA A 905 -31.94 0.30 10.25
C ALA A 905 -32.26 -0.07 8.79
N PRO A 906 -33.09 0.71 8.07
CA PRO A 906 -33.38 0.43 6.67
C PRO A 906 -32.13 0.63 5.77
N PRO A 907 -31.96 -0.16 4.70
CA PRO A 907 -32.68 -1.41 4.41
C PRO A 907 -32.36 -2.50 5.46
N VAL A 908 -33.36 -3.34 5.76
CA VAL A 908 -33.22 -4.49 6.66
C VAL A 908 -32.43 -5.57 5.93
N GLN A 909 -31.20 -5.82 6.38
CA GLN A 909 -30.24 -6.68 5.67
C GLN A 909 -29.13 -7.22 6.59
N TRP A 910 -28.35 -8.17 6.09
CA TRP A 910 -27.07 -8.58 6.69
C TRP A 910 -26.06 -7.45 6.61
N ARG A 911 -25.57 -6.98 7.76
CA ARG A 911 -24.58 -5.90 7.84
C ARG A 911 -23.21 -6.41 8.25
N SER A 912 -22.17 -5.81 7.68
CA SER A 912 -20.78 -6.17 7.93
C SER A 912 -20.34 -5.75 9.33
N ILE A 913 -19.70 -6.67 10.06
CA ILE A 913 -19.05 -6.37 11.33
C ILE A 913 -17.57 -6.05 11.08
N SER A 914 -17.20 -4.77 11.23
CA SER A 914 -15.82 -4.30 11.07
C SER A 914 -14.93 -4.61 12.28
N GLY A 915 -13.61 -4.65 12.08
CA GLY A 915 -12.63 -4.86 13.15
C GLY A 915 -12.63 -6.29 13.68
N VAL A 916 -12.57 -7.25 12.74
CA VAL A 916 -12.62 -8.69 12.99
C VAL A 916 -11.24 -9.30 12.74
N ALA A 917 -10.79 -10.16 13.64
CA ALA A 917 -9.55 -10.92 13.50
C ALA A 917 -9.85 -12.36 13.09
N ILE A 918 -9.07 -12.90 12.15
CA ILE A 918 -9.16 -14.29 11.71
C ILE A 918 -8.00 -15.05 12.36
N ALA A 919 -8.30 -16.12 13.10
CA ALA A 919 -7.31 -17.07 13.57
C ALA A 919 -7.33 -18.31 12.68
N GLY A 920 -6.22 -18.58 11.99
CA GLY A 920 -6.08 -19.73 11.10
C GLY A 920 -6.04 -21.06 11.85
N ALA A 921 -6.75 -22.06 11.35
CA ALA A 921 -6.66 -23.42 11.84
C ALA A 921 -5.34 -24.12 11.46
N ALA A 922 -4.84 -24.96 12.38
CA ALA A 922 -3.89 -26.01 12.04
C ALA A 922 -4.68 -27.24 11.56
N SER A 923 -4.69 -27.54 10.25
CA SER A 923 -5.47 -28.68 9.72
C SER A 923 -5.19 -29.99 10.50
N PRO A 924 -6.20 -30.73 11.00
CA PRO A 924 -7.66 -30.55 10.87
C PRO A 924 -8.28 -29.91 12.13
N VAL A 925 -8.35 -28.58 12.18
CA VAL A 925 -8.90 -27.78 13.30
C VAL A 925 -9.98 -26.84 12.78
N LEU A 926 -10.95 -26.48 13.63
CA LEU A 926 -11.89 -25.40 13.35
C LEU A 926 -11.15 -24.05 13.35
N SER A 927 -11.29 -23.28 12.27
CA SER A 927 -10.85 -21.88 12.22
C SER A 927 -11.80 -21.02 13.05
N SER A 928 -11.39 -19.82 13.47
CA SER A 928 -12.30 -18.89 14.16
C SER A 928 -12.22 -17.44 13.67
N VAL A 929 -13.39 -16.82 13.56
CA VAL A 929 -13.57 -15.39 13.26
C VAL A 929 -13.96 -14.68 14.54
N THR A 930 -13.14 -13.73 15.01
CA THR A 930 -13.31 -13.05 16.30
C THR A 930 -13.61 -11.57 16.12
N LYS A 931 -14.74 -11.11 16.68
CA LYS A 931 -15.04 -9.70 16.89
C LYS A 931 -14.79 -9.31 18.34
N SER A 932 -13.81 -8.44 18.58
CA SER A 932 -13.53 -7.94 19.93
C SER A 932 -14.54 -6.89 20.40
N ALA A 933 -14.80 -6.84 21.70
CA ALA A 933 -15.67 -5.87 22.39
C ALA A 933 -17.02 -5.64 21.68
N TRP A 934 -17.82 -6.70 21.53
CA TRP A 934 -19.14 -6.63 20.92
C TRP A 934 -20.16 -5.93 21.83
N ILE A 935 -20.99 -5.05 21.23
CA ILE A 935 -21.94 -4.21 21.98
C ILE A 935 -23.42 -4.38 21.56
N SER A 936 -23.68 -4.87 20.34
CA SER A 936 -25.02 -4.83 19.73
C SER A 936 -25.75 -6.19 19.84
N PHE A 937 -26.21 -6.52 21.04
CA PHE A 937 -27.10 -7.67 21.28
C PHE A 937 -28.57 -7.39 20.93
N ASN A 938 -28.87 -6.21 20.39
CA ASN A 938 -30.21 -5.82 19.94
C ASN A 938 -30.76 -6.71 18.81
N THR A 939 -29.88 -7.41 18.11
CA THR A 939 -30.24 -8.47 17.15
C THR A 939 -29.36 -9.68 17.46
N GLU A 940 -29.86 -10.89 17.21
CA GLU A 940 -29.19 -12.11 17.67
C GLU A 940 -28.56 -12.95 16.56
N ASN A 941 -28.85 -12.69 15.28
CA ASN A 941 -28.44 -13.56 14.18
C ASN A 941 -27.08 -13.12 13.62
N PHE A 942 -26.08 -14.00 13.73
CA PHE A 942 -24.72 -13.82 13.23
C PHE A 942 -24.38 -14.90 12.20
N ASP A 943 -23.61 -14.51 11.19
CA ASP A 943 -23.16 -15.42 10.15
C ASP A 943 -21.77 -15.01 9.60
N LEU A 944 -21.24 -15.78 8.65
CA LEU A 944 -19.98 -15.54 7.97
C LEU A 944 -20.20 -15.29 6.47
N ALA A 945 -19.39 -14.40 5.90
CA ALA A 945 -19.35 -14.14 4.47
C ALA A 945 -17.94 -13.68 4.07
N PRO A 946 -17.41 -14.06 2.89
CA PRO A 946 -16.16 -13.49 2.41
C PRO A 946 -16.34 -11.98 2.16
N GLN A 947 -15.27 -11.19 2.24
CA GLN A 947 -15.30 -9.81 1.79
C GLN A 947 -15.58 -9.79 0.28
N SER A 948 -16.63 -9.06 -0.10
CA SER A 948 -16.85 -8.68 -1.49
C SER A 948 -15.77 -7.65 -1.84
N ILE A 949 -14.93 -8.00 -2.81
CA ILE A 949 -14.00 -7.05 -3.42
C ILE A 949 -14.83 -6.29 -4.45
N PRO A 950 -15.12 -4.98 -4.26
CA PRO A 950 -15.82 -4.23 -5.30
C PRO A 950 -14.97 -4.22 -6.58
N LEU A 951 -15.61 -4.34 -7.73
CA LEU A 951 -14.96 -4.00 -8.99
C LEU A 951 -14.66 -2.49 -8.96
N PRO A 952 -13.42 -2.06 -9.26
CA PRO A 952 -13.03 -0.66 -9.14
C PRO A 952 -13.79 0.22 -10.15
N VAL A 953 -13.94 1.50 -9.83
CA VAL A 953 -14.45 2.52 -10.76
C VAL A 953 -13.59 2.51 -12.02
N GLU A 954 -14.23 2.28 -13.16
CA GLU A 954 -13.53 2.29 -14.45
C GLU A 954 -13.44 3.74 -14.97
N LEU A 955 -12.33 4.40 -14.61
CA LEU A 955 -12.01 5.76 -15.05
C LEU A 955 -11.68 5.77 -16.56
N ILE A 956 -12.59 6.34 -17.38
CA ILE A 956 -12.41 6.46 -18.83
C ILE A 956 -11.35 7.51 -19.17
N SER A 957 -11.39 8.65 -18.48
CA SER A 957 -10.50 9.78 -18.76
C SER A 957 -10.32 10.67 -17.54
N PHE A 958 -9.14 11.25 -17.38
CA PHE A 958 -8.87 12.39 -16.52
C PHE A 958 -7.91 13.32 -17.27
N THR A 959 -8.32 14.57 -17.45
CA THR A 959 -7.64 15.57 -18.28
C THR A 959 -7.77 16.96 -17.68
N GLY A 960 -6.88 17.88 -18.03
CA GLY A 960 -7.05 19.29 -17.68
C GLY A 960 -6.32 20.22 -18.62
N LYS A 961 -6.75 21.49 -18.63
CA LYS A 961 -6.29 22.56 -19.52
C LYS A 961 -6.19 23.88 -18.76
N CYS A 962 -5.35 24.78 -19.24
CA CYS A 962 -5.23 26.10 -18.65
C CYS A 962 -6.29 27.05 -19.21
N ASP A 963 -7.07 27.67 -18.34
CA ASP A 963 -8.03 28.72 -18.65
C ASP A 963 -7.59 30.01 -17.96
N SER A 964 -6.88 30.84 -18.73
CA SER A 964 -6.50 32.25 -18.53
C SER A 964 -5.85 32.69 -17.20
N LYS A 965 -6.35 32.25 -16.04
CA LYS A 965 -5.76 32.34 -14.68
C LYS A 965 -6.12 31.14 -13.77
N SER A 966 -6.52 30.01 -14.34
CA SER A 966 -6.95 28.80 -13.60
C SER A 966 -6.64 27.54 -14.39
N ILE A 967 -6.62 26.38 -13.73
CA ILE A 967 -6.55 25.07 -14.38
C ILE A 967 -7.93 24.41 -14.30
N PHE A 968 -8.54 24.19 -15.47
CA PHE A 968 -9.78 23.44 -15.60
C PHE A 968 -9.48 21.94 -15.73
N LEU A 969 -10.12 21.13 -14.90
CA LEU A 969 -9.96 19.68 -14.83
C LEU A 969 -11.30 19.00 -15.08
N GLU A 970 -11.29 17.94 -15.88
CA GLU A 970 -12.46 17.11 -16.13
C GLU A 970 -12.11 15.62 -16.16
N TRP A 971 -13.02 14.78 -15.66
CA TRP A 971 -12.91 13.33 -15.72
C TRP A 971 -14.25 12.68 -16.00
N VAL A 972 -14.19 11.46 -16.54
CA VAL A 972 -15.36 10.64 -16.87
C VAL A 972 -15.13 9.22 -16.35
N THR A 973 -16.12 8.68 -15.67
CA THR A 973 -16.18 7.28 -15.21
C THR A 973 -17.16 6.51 -16.10
N ALA A 974 -16.85 5.24 -16.43
CA ALA A 974 -17.77 4.38 -17.20
C ALA A 974 -18.93 3.90 -16.32
N SER A 975 -18.58 3.55 -15.09
CA SER A 975 -19.49 3.20 -14.01
C SER A 975 -18.84 3.53 -12.67
N GLU A 976 -19.67 3.81 -11.67
CA GLU A 976 -19.27 3.98 -10.28
C GLU A 976 -20.02 2.99 -9.39
N LEU A 977 -19.35 2.52 -8.33
CA LEU A 977 -19.93 1.63 -7.33
C LEU A 977 -19.47 2.08 -5.96
N ASN A 978 -20.41 2.56 -5.13
CA ASN A 978 -20.18 3.08 -3.78
C ASN A 978 -19.23 4.30 -3.65
N ASN A 979 -18.97 5.03 -4.75
CA ASN A 979 -18.10 6.20 -4.75
C ASN A 979 -18.70 7.38 -3.95
N ASP A 980 -18.10 7.72 -2.80
CA ASP A 980 -18.53 8.81 -1.94
C ASP A 980 -18.01 10.15 -2.45
N PHE A 981 -16.69 10.23 -2.72
CA PHE A 981 -16.05 11.40 -3.29
C PHE A 981 -14.70 11.11 -3.95
N PHE A 982 -14.35 11.91 -4.94
CA PHE A 982 -12.97 12.07 -5.42
C PHE A 982 -12.27 13.16 -4.62
N VAL A 983 -11.08 12.87 -4.10
CA VAL A 983 -10.10 13.88 -3.70
C VAL A 983 -9.29 14.23 -4.94
N LEU A 984 -9.26 15.51 -5.30
CA LEU A 984 -8.32 16.02 -6.30
C LEU A 984 -7.06 16.47 -5.58
N GLU A 985 -5.90 15.98 -6.00
CA GLU A 985 -4.61 16.35 -5.44
C GLU A 985 -3.71 17.01 -6.50
N LYS A 986 -2.92 18.01 -6.09
CA LYS A 986 -1.91 18.67 -6.93
C LYS A 986 -0.51 18.59 -6.35
N SER A 987 0.49 18.62 -7.21
CA SER A 987 1.91 18.59 -6.89
C SER A 987 2.70 19.50 -7.83
N PHE A 988 3.82 20.04 -7.34
CA PHE A 988 4.77 20.83 -8.13
C PHE A 988 5.93 19.98 -8.66
N ASP A 989 6.39 18.99 -7.90
CA ASP A 989 7.53 18.12 -8.24
C ASP A 989 7.11 16.75 -8.82
N GLY A 990 5.81 16.43 -8.78
CA GLY A 990 5.27 15.14 -9.21
C GLY A 990 5.47 14.01 -8.18
N ILE A 991 5.93 14.35 -6.96
CA ILE A 991 6.26 13.40 -5.89
C ILE A 991 5.44 13.73 -4.63
N ASN A 992 5.43 15.01 -4.22
CA ASN A 992 4.73 15.50 -3.04
C ASN A 992 3.38 16.11 -3.45
N PHE A 993 2.29 15.39 -3.17
CA PHE A 993 0.92 15.81 -3.49
C PHE A 993 0.20 16.40 -2.29
N SER A 994 -0.62 17.44 -2.52
CA SER A 994 -1.52 18.05 -1.53
C SER A 994 -2.95 18.08 -2.05
N GLU A 995 -3.92 17.82 -1.19
CA GLU A 995 -5.35 17.91 -1.47
C GLU A 995 -5.75 19.35 -1.90
N VAL A 996 -6.47 19.45 -3.02
CA VAL A 996 -7.04 20.69 -3.57
C VAL A 996 -8.50 20.82 -3.13
N THR A 997 -9.27 19.74 -3.27
CA THR A 997 -10.71 19.72 -2.96
C THR A 997 -11.25 18.29 -2.92
N ARG A 998 -12.50 18.14 -2.45
CA ARG A 998 -13.30 16.90 -2.53
C ARG A 998 -14.54 17.13 -3.38
N ILE A 999 -14.71 16.30 -4.40
CA ILE A 999 -15.85 16.34 -5.33
C ILE A 999 -16.70 15.11 -5.07
N LYS A 1000 -17.96 15.31 -4.67
CA LYS A 1000 -18.87 14.21 -4.35
C LYS A 1000 -19.08 13.28 -5.57
N GLY A 1001 -18.93 11.98 -5.35
CA GLY A 1001 -19.19 10.93 -6.33
C GLY A 1001 -20.69 10.73 -6.61
N ALA A 1002 -21.02 9.95 -7.64
CA ALA A 1002 -22.40 9.59 -7.94
C ALA A 1002 -22.89 8.37 -7.14
N GLY A 1003 -22.05 7.81 -6.25
CA GLY A 1003 -22.35 6.61 -5.49
C GLY A 1003 -22.26 5.38 -6.38
N THR A 1004 -23.42 4.81 -6.73
CA THR A 1004 -23.52 3.61 -7.54
C THR A 1004 -24.34 3.89 -8.80
N VAL A 1005 -23.65 4.01 -9.93
CA VAL A 1005 -24.22 4.30 -11.25
C VAL A 1005 -23.54 3.45 -12.32
N SER A 1006 -24.32 2.68 -13.09
CA SER A 1006 -23.80 1.87 -14.21
C SER A 1006 -23.77 2.65 -15.54
N THR A 1007 -23.76 3.98 -15.46
CA THR A 1007 -23.84 4.91 -16.61
C THR A 1007 -22.71 5.92 -16.53
N THR A 1008 -22.20 6.32 -17.69
CA THR A 1008 -21.10 7.27 -17.80
C THR A 1008 -21.40 8.57 -17.06
N THR A 1009 -20.53 8.95 -16.11
CA THR A 1009 -20.70 10.17 -15.30
C THR A 1009 -19.48 11.08 -15.46
N ALA A 1010 -19.72 12.38 -15.62
CA ALA A 1010 -18.69 13.36 -15.92
C ALA A 1010 -18.60 14.46 -14.85
N TYR A 1011 -17.38 14.79 -14.46
CA TYR A 1011 -17.05 15.73 -13.38
C TYR A 1011 -16.13 16.84 -13.88
N LYS A 1012 -16.23 18.01 -13.25
CA LYS A 1012 -15.55 19.24 -13.67
C LYS A 1012 -15.12 20.05 -12.44
N PHE A 1013 -13.92 20.62 -12.47
CA PHE A 1013 -13.39 21.50 -11.42
C PHE A 1013 -12.48 22.59 -12.01
N HIS A 1014 -12.42 23.76 -11.38
CA HIS A 1014 -11.44 24.82 -11.69
C HIS A 1014 -10.55 25.05 -10.46
N ASP A 1015 -9.24 24.83 -10.60
CA ASP A 1015 -8.25 25.23 -9.63
C ASP A 1015 -7.78 26.66 -9.93
N HIS A 1016 -8.13 27.58 -9.03
CA HIS A 1016 -7.78 29.00 -9.12
C HIS A 1016 -6.55 29.38 -8.26
N ASP A 1017 -6.02 28.45 -7.44
CA ASP A 1017 -4.88 28.70 -6.56
C ASP A 1017 -3.57 28.28 -7.25
N LEU A 1018 -3.21 29.04 -8.29
CA LEU A 1018 -1.96 28.88 -9.01
C LEU A 1018 -0.92 29.86 -8.45
N LYS A 1019 0.15 29.31 -7.86
CA LYS A 1019 1.37 30.07 -7.55
C LYS A 1019 2.19 30.28 -8.84
N ASP A 1020 3.16 31.21 -8.83
CA ASP A 1020 3.96 31.64 -9.98
C ASP A 1020 4.89 30.53 -10.55
N GLU A 1021 4.30 29.44 -11.04
CA GLU A 1021 4.99 28.22 -11.43
C GLU A 1021 4.48 27.70 -12.77
N SER A 1022 5.42 27.25 -13.61
CA SER A 1022 5.15 26.89 -15.01
C SER A 1022 4.37 25.60 -15.21
N ARG A 1023 4.47 24.63 -14.28
CA ARG A 1023 3.96 23.27 -14.45
C ARG A 1023 3.36 22.72 -13.16
N TRP A 1024 2.23 22.05 -13.30
CA TRP A 1024 1.47 21.42 -12.22
C TRP A 1024 1.16 19.97 -12.56
N TYR A 1025 1.29 19.08 -11.57
CA TYR A 1025 0.90 17.68 -11.68
C TYR A 1025 -0.39 17.44 -10.90
N TYR A 1026 -1.36 16.76 -11.49
CA TYR A 1026 -2.63 16.44 -10.83
C TYR A 1026 -2.91 14.94 -10.84
N ARG A 1027 -3.61 14.46 -9.81
CA ARG A 1027 -4.15 13.09 -9.73
C ARG A 1027 -5.49 13.10 -8.99
N LEU A 1028 -6.33 12.13 -9.30
CA LEU A 1028 -7.56 11.85 -8.56
C LEU A 1028 -7.34 10.69 -7.61
N LYS A 1029 -7.90 10.79 -6.42
CA LYS A 1029 -7.99 9.70 -5.46
C LYS A 1029 -9.46 9.50 -5.10
N GLN A 1030 -10.06 8.45 -5.66
CA GLN A 1030 -11.42 8.03 -5.34
C GLN A 1030 -11.48 7.54 -3.88
N PHE A 1031 -12.56 7.84 -3.17
CA PHE A 1031 -12.92 7.27 -1.88
C PHE A 1031 -14.34 6.69 -1.93
N ASP A 1032 -14.48 5.45 -1.53
CA ASP A 1032 -15.79 4.80 -1.40
C ASP A 1032 -16.40 5.08 -0.01
N PHE A 1033 -17.71 4.88 0.13
CA PHE A 1033 -18.44 5.07 1.41
C PHE A 1033 -17.92 4.20 2.57
N ASN A 1034 -17.07 3.20 2.30
CA ASN A 1034 -16.40 2.37 3.31
C ASN A 1034 -15.02 2.91 3.74
N GLY A 1035 -14.51 3.97 3.10
CA GLY A 1035 -13.20 4.57 3.36
C GLY A 1035 -12.02 3.95 2.60
N GLU A 1036 -12.24 2.96 1.74
CA GLU A 1036 -11.23 2.46 0.80
C GLU A 1036 -10.95 3.50 -0.31
N SER A 1037 -9.75 3.52 -0.87
CA SER A 1037 -9.36 4.52 -1.88
C SER A 1037 -8.45 3.97 -2.99
N ALA A 1038 -8.61 4.53 -4.19
CA ALA A 1038 -7.84 4.18 -5.38
C ALA A 1038 -7.34 5.45 -6.09
N GLU A 1039 -6.10 5.42 -6.60
CA GLU A 1039 -5.43 6.57 -7.22
C GLU A 1039 -5.36 6.46 -8.74
N SER A 1040 -5.62 7.56 -9.45
CA SER A 1040 -5.46 7.65 -10.90
C SER A 1040 -3.99 7.74 -11.32
N LYS A 1041 -3.73 7.58 -12.62
CA LYS A 1041 -2.48 8.07 -13.21
C LYS A 1041 -2.36 9.59 -13.00
N ILE A 1042 -1.12 10.07 -12.87
CA ILE A 1042 -0.79 11.49 -12.78
C ILE A 1042 -0.85 12.11 -14.17
N ILE A 1043 -1.46 13.29 -14.29
CA ILE A 1043 -1.40 14.15 -15.48
C ILE A 1043 -0.53 15.39 -15.19
N SER A 1044 0.13 15.92 -16.22
CA SER A 1044 0.98 17.11 -16.14
C SER A 1044 0.39 18.22 -17.01
N ILE A 1045 0.25 19.43 -16.46
CA ILE A 1045 -0.37 20.59 -17.11
C ILE A 1045 0.63 21.76 -17.06
N ASN A 1046 0.87 22.41 -18.20
CA ASN A 1046 1.82 23.53 -18.35
C ASN A 1046 1.09 24.80 -18.82
N CYS A 1047 0.94 25.80 -17.96
CA CYS A 1047 0.17 27.00 -18.29
C CYS A 1047 0.97 28.11 -18.99
N ASN A 1048 2.28 27.93 -19.17
CA ASN A 1048 3.09 28.85 -19.95
C ASN A 1048 3.08 28.55 -21.46
N GLU A 1049 2.30 27.56 -21.91
CA GLU A 1049 2.14 27.17 -23.33
C GLU A 1049 0.70 27.37 -23.85
N SER A 1050 0.00 28.41 -23.37
CA SER A 1050 -1.29 28.86 -23.90
C SER A 1050 -1.18 29.22 -25.40
N GLY A 1051 -1.55 28.27 -26.28
CA GLY A 1051 -1.58 28.48 -27.73
C GLY A 1051 -1.11 27.32 -28.62
N LYS A 1052 -0.76 26.15 -28.07
CA LYS A 1052 -0.42 24.96 -28.88
C LYS A 1052 -1.51 23.90 -28.79
N ASN A 1053 -2.26 23.77 -29.89
CA ASN A 1053 -3.14 22.66 -30.27
C ASN A 1053 -2.97 21.37 -29.45
N ASP A 1054 -3.65 21.28 -28.32
CA ASP A 1054 -3.44 20.21 -27.34
C ASP A 1054 -4.35 19.01 -27.69
N VAL A 1055 -3.74 17.88 -28.02
CA VAL A 1055 -4.44 16.67 -28.49
C VAL A 1055 -4.13 15.53 -27.52
N SER A 1056 -5.17 14.95 -26.94
CA SER A 1056 -5.06 13.71 -26.15
C SER A 1056 -5.84 12.59 -26.82
N ILE A 1057 -5.26 11.39 -26.80
CA ILE A 1057 -5.75 10.24 -27.56
C ILE A 1057 -5.71 8.99 -26.68
N ASN A 1058 -6.86 8.34 -26.49
CA ASN A 1058 -7.00 7.09 -25.72
C ASN A 1058 -7.64 5.99 -26.59
N LEU A 1059 -7.29 4.73 -26.31
CA LEU A 1059 -7.69 3.55 -27.07
C LEU A 1059 -8.17 2.45 -26.12
N TYR A 1060 -9.37 1.91 -26.33
CA TYR A 1060 -9.92 0.82 -25.50
C TYR A 1060 -11.03 0.01 -26.21
N PRO A 1061 -11.29 -1.26 -25.80
CA PRO A 1061 -10.47 -2.06 -24.90
C PRO A 1061 -9.12 -2.42 -25.54
N ASN A 1062 -8.14 -2.84 -24.75
CA ASN A 1062 -6.87 -3.36 -25.24
C ASN A 1062 -6.27 -4.29 -24.15
N PRO A 1063 -6.24 -5.63 -24.34
CA PRO A 1063 -6.55 -6.38 -25.56
C PRO A 1063 -7.97 -6.18 -26.08
N VAL A 1064 -8.14 -6.37 -27.39
CA VAL A 1064 -9.36 -6.07 -28.12
C VAL A 1064 -9.85 -7.30 -28.87
N HIS A 1065 -11.16 -7.53 -28.79
CA HIS A 1065 -11.86 -8.41 -29.73
C HIS A 1065 -12.32 -7.56 -30.92
N ASP A 1066 -13.62 -7.27 -31.04
CA ASP A 1066 -14.16 -6.91 -32.36
C ASP A 1066 -14.00 -5.44 -32.80
N ALA A 1067 -14.06 -4.51 -31.86
CA ALA A 1067 -14.00 -3.08 -32.12
C ALA A 1067 -13.13 -2.36 -31.10
N LEU A 1068 -12.30 -1.44 -31.60
CA LEU A 1068 -11.41 -0.60 -30.81
C LEU A 1068 -11.97 0.83 -30.81
N ASN A 1069 -12.35 1.34 -29.64
CA ASN A 1069 -12.75 2.73 -29.48
C ASN A 1069 -11.51 3.63 -29.39
N LEU A 1070 -11.48 4.66 -30.23
CA LEU A 1070 -10.50 5.72 -30.26
C LEU A 1070 -11.19 7.00 -29.77
N VAL A 1071 -10.81 7.47 -28.58
CA VAL A 1071 -11.26 8.77 -28.06
C VAL A 1071 -10.17 9.80 -28.32
N ILE A 1072 -10.50 10.83 -29.08
CA ILE A 1072 -9.65 11.98 -29.37
C ILE A 1072 -10.30 13.19 -28.70
N ASN A 1073 -9.54 13.90 -27.86
CA ASN A 1073 -9.91 15.22 -27.35
C ASN A 1073 -8.90 16.23 -27.90
N GLN A 1074 -9.37 17.19 -28.69
CA GLN A 1074 -8.55 18.20 -29.33
C GLN A 1074 -9.23 19.57 -29.26
N ASP A 1075 -8.48 20.63 -29.06
CA ASP A 1075 -8.98 22.01 -28.93
C ASP A 1075 -9.30 22.70 -30.28
N PHE A 1076 -8.94 22.08 -31.41
CA PHE A 1076 -9.27 22.53 -32.78
C PHE A 1076 -10.12 21.50 -33.53
N SER A 1077 -10.91 21.95 -34.51
CA SER A 1077 -11.54 21.06 -35.49
C SER A 1077 -10.53 20.75 -36.61
N GLY A 1078 -10.31 19.46 -36.92
CA GLY A 1078 -9.29 19.04 -37.87
C GLY A 1078 -9.37 17.57 -38.30
N LYS A 1079 -8.41 17.16 -39.12
CA LYS A 1079 -8.27 15.78 -39.62
C LYS A 1079 -7.43 14.96 -38.64
N ALA A 1080 -7.93 13.78 -38.26
CA ALA A 1080 -7.15 12.75 -37.58
C ALA A 1080 -6.92 11.56 -38.53
N VAL A 1081 -5.66 11.22 -38.79
CA VAL A 1081 -5.27 10.04 -39.60
C VAL A 1081 -4.93 8.90 -38.65
N VAL A 1082 -5.63 7.77 -38.81
CA VAL A 1082 -5.46 6.56 -38.00
C VAL A 1082 -4.87 5.47 -38.87
N THR A 1083 -3.68 5.00 -38.53
CA THR A 1083 -2.92 3.99 -39.29
C THR A 1083 -2.56 2.81 -38.39
N ILE A 1084 -2.98 1.59 -38.72
CA ILE A 1084 -2.54 0.36 -38.03
C ILE A 1084 -1.44 -0.29 -38.88
N VAL A 1085 -0.32 -0.64 -38.25
CA VAL A 1085 0.80 -1.39 -38.83
C VAL A 1085 1.01 -2.71 -38.10
N ASN A 1086 1.45 -3.74 -38.83
CA ASN A 1086 1.87 -5.01 -38.22
C ASN A 1086 3.29 -4.92 -37.62
N VAL A 1087 3.74 -5.98 -36.93
CA VAL A 1087 5.10 -6.04 -36.33
C VAL A 1087 6.26 -5.93 -37.32
N LEU A 1088 6.02 -6.04 -38.62
CA LEU A 1088 7.02 -5.84 -39.68
C LEU A 1088 7.00 -4.40 -40.24
N GLY A 1089 6.20 -3.50 -39.65
CA GLY A 1089 6.06 -2.10 -40.07
C GLY A 1089 5.17 -1.89 -41.29
N GLN A 1090 4.44 -2.91 -41.75
CA GLN A 1090 3.55 -2.81 -42.92
C GLN A 1090 2.18 -2.31 -42.49
N THR A 1091 1.65 -1.29 -43.17
CA THR A 1091 0.30 -0.76 -42.95
C THR A 1091 -0.77 -1.77 -43.34
N VAL A 1092 -1.65 -2.11 -42.39
CA VAL A 1092 -2.80 -3.02 -42.56
C VAL A 1092 -4.14 -2.28 -42.54
N PHE A 1093 -4.20 -1.07 -41.98
CA PHE A 1093 -5.34 -0.16 -42.06
C PHE A 1093 -4.84 1.28 -42.08
N SER A 1094 -5.48 2.14 -42.86
CA SER A 1094 -5.31 3.59 -42.76
C SER A 1094 -6.61 4.31 -43.13
N ARG A 1095 -7.06 5.25 -42.30
CA ARG A 1095 -8.24 6.07 -42.57
C ARG A 1095 -8.12 7.45 -41.92
N GLU A 1096 -8.60 8.47 -42.63
CA GLU A 1096 -8.77 9.83 -42.13
C GLU A 1096 -10.18 10.01 -41.57
N TYR A 1097 -10.30 10.68 -40.42
CA TYR A 1097 -11.53 11.06 -39.76
C TYR A 1097 -11.59 12.58 -39.60
N GLN A 1098 -12.79 13.16 -39.78
CA GLN A 1098 -13.05 14.56 -39.42
C GLN A 1098 -13.40 14.62 -37.94
N VAL A 1099 -12.62 15.37 -37.17
CA VAL A 1099 -12.75 15.48 -35.71
C VAL A 1099 -13.04 16.93 -35.36
N ALA A 1100 -14.18 17.19 -34.73
CA ALA A 1100 -14.52 18.51 -34.22
C ALA A 1100 -13.75 18.82 -32.94
N ALA A 1101 -13.57 20.10 -32.62
CA ALA A 1101 -13.04 20.53 -31.33
C ALA A 1101 -13.88 19.98 -30.15
N GLY A 1102 -13.20 19.49 -29.12
CA GLY A 1102 -13.76 18.76 -27.98
C GLY A 1102 -13.48 17.25 -28.04
N ILE A 1103 -14.16 16.50 -27.17
CA ILE A 1103 -14.06 15.04 -27.09
C ILE A 1103 -14.90 14.40 -28.21
N GLN A 1104 -14.27 13.54 -29.01
CA GLN A 1104 -14.90 12.72 -30.04
C GLN A 1104 -14.50 11.25 -29.86
N GLN A 1105 -15.47 10.35 -29.97
CA GLN A 1105 -15.26 8.90 -29.94
C GLN A 1105 -15.47 8.32 -31.34
N ILE A 1106 -14.50 7.57 -31.81
CA ILE A 1106 -14.47 6.92 -33.11
C ILE A 1106 -14.34 5.42 -32.88
N GLU A 1107 -15.33 4.64 -33.33
CA GLU A 1107 -15.23 3.18 -33.31
C GLU A 1107 -14.44 2.69 -34.53
N LEU A 1108 -13.37 1.94 -34.28
CA LEU A 1108 -12.55 1.27 -35.28
C LEU A 1108 -12.92 -0.22 -35.29
N ASN A 1109 -13.72 -0.64 -36.27
CA ASN A 1109 -13.92 -2.05 -36.54
C ASN A 1109 -12.59 -2.67 -36.97
N ILE A 1110 -12.20 -3.79 -36.35
CA ILE A 1110 -10.95 -4.51 -36.63
C ILE A 1110 -11.16 -6.02 -36.83
N ASN A 1111 -12.39 -6.46 -37.15
CA ASN A 1111 -12.74 -7.87 -37.37
C ASN A 1111 -12.03 -8.55 -38.55
N TYR A 1112 -11.43 -7.77 -39.44
CA TYR A 1112 -10.63 -8.26 -40.56
C TYR A 1112 -9.13 -8.42 -40.22
N LEU A 1113 -8.69 -7.99 -39.04
CA LEU A 1113 -7.32 -8.23 -38.56
C LEU A 1113 -7.23 -9.59 -37.88
N ALA A 1114 -6.21 -10.37 -38.22
CA ALA A 1114 -5.95 -11.64 -37.58
C ALA A 1114 -5.53 -11.46 -36.10
N PRO A 1115 -5.76 -12.43 -35.21
CA PRO A 1115 -5.27 -12.39 -33.83
C PRO A 1115 -3.75 -12.30 -33.80
N ALA A 1116 -3.24 -11.12 -33.46
CA ALA A 1116 -1.83 -10.78 -33.53
C ALA A 1116 -1.54 -9.47 -32.79
N LEU A 1117 -0.25 -9.11 -32.75
CA LEU A 1117 0.21 -7.82 -32.29
C LEU A 1117 0.27 -6.80 -33.43
N TYR A 1118 -0.25 -5.60 -33.18
CA TYR A 1118 -0.15 -4.46 -34.09
C TYR A 1118 0.27 -3.20 -33.33
N HIS A 1119 0.77 -2.21 -34.07
CA HIS A 1119 0.88 -0.84 -33.56
C HIS A 1119 -0.13 0.05 -34.29
N ILE A 1120 -0.79 0.94 -33.56
CA ILE A 1120 -1.67 1.96 -34.11
C ILE A 1120 -1.03 3.33 -33.93
N VAL A 1121 -0.94 4.06 -35.03
CA VAL A 1121 -0.39 5.41 -35.14
C VAL A 1121 -1.56 6.35 -35.41
N ILE A 1122 -1.79 7.32 -34.54
CA ILE A 1122 -2.79 8.37 -34.75
C ILE A 1122 -2.08 9.72 -34.85
N GLU A 1123 -2.37 10.45 -35.93
CA GLU A 1123 -1.84 11.78 -36.22
C GLU A 1123 -3.00 12.78 -36.32
N SER A 1124 -3.00 13.84 -35.50
CA SER A 1124 -3.95 14.96 -35.61
C SER A 1124 -3.25 16.28 -35.32
N GLY A 1125 -3.32 17.23 -36.26
CA GLY A 1125 -2.51 18.45 -36.21
C GLY A 1125 -1.01 18.12 -36.18
N ASN A 1126 -0.29 18.65 -35.19
CA ASN A 1126 1.13 18.33 -34.96
C ASN A 1126 1.34 17.14 -34.01
N TYR A 1127 0.27 16.55 -33.48
CA TYR A 1127 0.35 15.49 -32.49
C TYR A 1127 0.36 14.11 -33.16
N LYS A 1128 1.33 13.28 -32.79
CA LYS A 1128 1.48 11.90 -33.27
C LYS A 1128 1.66 10.96 -32.10
N LYS A 1129 0.71 10.04 -31.89
CA LYS A 1129 0.77 8.99 -30.86
C LYS A 1129 0.91 7.63 -31.53
N THR A 1130 1.78 6.78 -31.00
CA THR A 1130 1.85 5.36 -31.38
C THR A 1130 1.56 4.51 -30.16
N GLU A 1131 0.58 3.63 -30.24
CA GLU A 1131 0.27 2.65 -29.20
C GLU A 1131 0.30 1.21 -29.73
N LYS A 1132 0.44 0.27 -28.79
CA LYS A 1132 0.51 -1.16 -29.05
C LYS A 1132 -0.86 -1.79 -28.79
N ILE A 1133 -1.45 -2.46 -29.78
CA ILE A 1133 -2.75 -3.13 -29.66
C ILE A 1133 -2.62 -4.64 -29.86
N ILE A 1134 -3.39 -5.41 -29.09
CA ILE A 1134 -3.42 -6.87 -29.13
C ILE A 1134 -4.81 -7.31 -29.57
N ARG A 1135 -4.96 -7.83 -30.80
CA ARG A 1135 -6.21 -8.50 -31.24
C ARG A 1135 -6.18 -9.93 -30.70
N GLN A 1136 -7.18 -10.28 -29.88
CA GLN A 1136 -7.42 -11.64 -29.40
C GLN A 1136 -8.53 -12.29 -30.25
N ASP A 1137 -8.81 -13.59 -30.09
CA ASP A 1137 -9.91 -14.28 -30.81
C ASP A 1137 -11.29 -13.78 -30.36
#